data_AF-A0AAV6I2W2-F1
#
_entry.id   AF-A0AAV6I2W2-F1
#
_cell.length_a   1.000
_cell.length_b   1.000
_cell.length_c   1.000
_cell.angle_alpha   90.00
_cell.angle_beta   90.00
_cell.angle_gamma   90.00
#
_symmetry.space_group_name_H-M   'P 1'
#
loop_
_entity.id
_entity.type
_entity.pdbx_description
1 polymer ?
#
loop_
_entity_poly.entity_id
_entity_poly.type
_entity_poly.pdbx_seq_one_letter_code
_entity_poly.pdbx_strand_id
1 'polypeptide(L)'
;MARVSLGLAFFTLFLLFLTARSESEQVIQALIRFMDNLSRGNAGGFGWNSTSDPCTDKWHGVICDSKSFVKKIVLNQLNLSGFLDASSLCNATLLSVLSLPGNNISGVVPEEISNCLNLNHLYLETNRFSGNLPSSLSKLSKLEKLNLSDNSFSGLLPDMSGVTVLLFYLVQNNQFSGDIPELDFSKLQQFNVSNNNLSGPIPDVDGRFTSSSFLGNPGLCGKPLSNVCPPPPPPPPASAPAPGKKKSKINFLLYIGIVVLVLVFALFFAFLFFLRFSKKKKAAIEKNDEVAKNEVEVDEVNNQDTGNLSDVIDEENEYSIPSKDGETGASSLVVLSSPLAEGMTFKELLQAPAELVGRGSNGSLYKVKLVGGVNVAVKRVKNWVISKEDFNKRMQRIDQVKHPNLLPLLAYYCSDQEMFLVYEFQQNGSLFSLLHGSPNSQRFKWGSRVNLAAKIAGALAFAHRSLQNDGIAHGNLKSTNILLSNDMEPCISEYGLRAVEHPKNQTIISQNNSFKSDVYGFGVILLELLAGNEVQNVGSDLASWVQSVISGEQTVEFFDRDLVLEGASDERMVNLLHVALKCLSPFPDSRPSIDEVATIMSNLSGAIPDRLDSSSFSCNLEFCGKPVSKVCPVPASPHGESGSKVSSKDQFLIYSLYGVLGFVSGFLLAFMLRKKRKPAIEKDEVAKEEVEVDEVNSKGSGNSSEVSDGENEDWLSIESGTGASSLVVLSSPLVEGMTFKELLWAPAEWVGRGNTGSLYRVRLVGGVDVAVKRVKNWEISKEDFKRRMQRIDQVKHPNVLPPLAYCCSEQERLLVYEFQQNGSLFSLLHESQNDQPFNWGSRLSVAAKIAEALAFTHESLQKDGIAHGNLKSSNIMLNKDMEPCISEYGLKAVKNHQNQSIISQTNNFKSDVYGFGVIILELLAGNEVRNDGFDLASWVRSVVSEELTVEVFDRALVLEGASEERMVNLLHVALKCLSPFPDARPRIDQVATMIRSIKEEEEEEDRFISFDP
;
A
#
# COMPACT_ATOMS: atom_id res chain seq x y z
N MET A 1 -2.42 22.80 68.47
CA MET A 1 -1.66 22.92 67.20
C MET A 1 -2.01 21.75 66.29
N ALA A 2 -3.02 21.88 65.41
CA ALA A 2 -3.58 20.72 64.69
C ALA A 2 -4.18 21.03 63.30
N ARG A 3 -3.63 22.00 62.55
CA ARG A 3 -4.09 22.32 61.17
C ARG A 3 -3.00 22.35 60.10
N VAL A 4 -1.72 22.15 60.46
CA VAL A 4 -0.59 22.17 59.50
C VAL A 4 -0.35 20.79 58.86
N SER A 5 -0.62 19.70 59.58
CA SER A 5 -0.31 18.32 59.16
C SER A 5 -0.98 17.90 57.85
N LEU A 6 -2.29 18.15 57.70
CA LEU A 6 -3.03 17.68 56.52
C LEU A 6 -2.66 18.46 55.24
N GLY A 7 -2.36 19.75 55.36
CA GLY A 7 -1.86 20.56 54.26
C GLY A 7 -0.48 20.08 53.79
N LEU A 8 0.44 19.80 54.72
CA LEU A 8 1.77 19.27 54.38
C LEU A 8 1.69 17.85 53.78
N ALA A 9 0.77 17.01 54.26
CA ALA A 9 0.52 15.69 53.69
C ALA A 9 -0.04 15.77 52.27
N PHE A 10 -0.99 16.67 51.99
CA PHE A 10 -1.47 16.90 50.63
C PHE A 10 -0.41 17.55 49.74
N PHE A 11 0.41 18.46 50.24
CA PHE A 11 1.45 19.11 49.45
C PHE A 11 2.60 18.14 49.11
N THR A 12 2.97 17.23 50.04
CA THR A 12 3.94 16.16 49.73
C THR A 12 3.36 15.08 48.83
N LEU A 13 2.08 14.72 48.95
CA LEU A 13 1.41 13.83 47.99
C LEU A 13 1.30 14.49 46.61
N PHE A 14 1.01 15.79 46.54
CA PHE A 14 0.94 16.55 45.30
C PHE A 14 2.32 16.74 44.66
N LEU A 15 3.38 16.94 45.45
CA LEU A 15 4.77 16.90 44.97
C LEU A 15 5.19 15.51 44.49
N LEU A 16 4.69 14.42 45.09
CA LEU A 16 4.86 13.05 44.56
C LEU A 16 4.07 12.79 43.27
N PHE A 17 3.01 13.56 43.00
CA PHE A 17 2.30 13.57 41.71
C PHE A 17 2.86 14.61 40.71
N LEU A 18 3.68 15.56 41.18
CA LEU A 18 4.39 16.57 40.37
C LEU A 18 5.88 16.27 40.21
N THR A 19 6.37 15.11 40.65
CA THR A 19 7.55 14.54 40.00
C THR A 19 7.16 14.23 38.56
N ALA A 20 7.66 15.06 37.64
CA ALA A 20 7.66 14.72 36.23
C ALA A 20 8.27 13.31 36.08
N ARG A 21 7.74 12.52 35.15
CA ARG A 21 8.33 11.21 34.81
C ARG A 21 9.60 11.45 34.00
N SER A 22 10.63 11.85 34.72
CA SER A 22 12.01 11.83 34.30
C SER A 22 12.48 10.38 34.21
N GLU A 23 13.48 10.13 33.37
CA GLU A 23 14.20 8.85 33.40
C GLU A 23 14.83 8.62 34.78
N SER A 24 15.01 7.35 35.18
CA SER A 24 15.63 7.09 36.49
C SER A 24 17.09 7.55 36.47
N GLU A 25 17.61 8.03 37.61
CA GLU A 25 18.99 8.52 37.73
C GLU A 25 20.02 7.49 37.22
N GLN A 26 19.72 6.20 37.38
CA GLN A 26 20.53 5.09 36.87
C GLN A 26 20.53 5.03 35.33
N VAL A 27 19.40 5.33 34.68
CA VAL A 27 19.28 5.43 33.21
C VAL A 27 20.01 6.67 32.69
N ILE A 28 19.82 7.82 33.34
CA ILE A 28 20.49 9.09 33.00
C ILE A 28 22.02 8.90 33.07
N GLN A 29 22.54 8.29 34.13
CA GLN A 29 23.96 7.95 34.27
C GLN A 29 24.45 6.91 33.25
N ALA A 30 23.63 5.91 32.91
CA ALA A 30 23.96 4.92 31.89
C ALA A 30 24.06 5.53 30.48
N LEU A 31 23.15 6.45 30.14
CA LEU A 31 23.16 7.20 28.89
C LEU A 31 24.40 8.09 28.79
N ILE A 32 24.74 8.84 29.85
CA ILE A 32 25.94 9.70 29.86
C ILE A 32 27.21 8.85 29.63
N ARG A 33 27.37 7.72 30.32
CA ARG A 33 28.52 6.82 30.12
C ARG A 33 28.59 6.25 28.71
N PHE A 34 27.45 5.86 28.14
CA PHE A 34 27.36 5.42 26.75
C PHE A 34 27.86 6.51 25.79
N MET A 35 27.42 7.75 25.98
CA MET A 35 27.85 8.87 25.13
C MET A 35 29.29 9.30 25.37
N ASP A 36 29.82 9.23 26.60
CA ASP A 36 31.23 9.45 26.88
C ASP A 36 32.11 8.37 26.22
N ASN A 37 31.68 7.10 26.26
CA ASN A 37 32.39 6.00 25.59
C ASN A 37 32.38 6.14 24.06
N LEU A 38 31.34 6.74 23.45
CA LEU A 38 31.29 7.07 22.01
C LEU A 38 32.05 8.35 21.63
N SER A 39 31.99 9.39 22.46
CA SER A 39 32.55 10.73 22.19
C SER A 39 33.97 10.94 22.75
N ARG A 40 34.52 9.94 23.45
CA ARG A 40 35.81 9.99 24.18
C ARG A 40 35.81 11.00 25.34
N GLY A 41 34.74 11.02 26.13
CA GLY A 41 34.61 11.85 27.34
C GLY A 41 34.03 13.25 27.10
N ASN A 42 33.20 13.42 26.08
CA ASN A 42 32.59 14.70 25.72
C ASN A 42 31.04 14.64 25.66
N ALA A 43 30.40 13.79 26.48
CA ALA A 43 28.93 13.70 26.52
C ALA A 43 28.26 15.07 26.79
N GLY A 44 28.87 15.88 27.66
CA GLY A 44 28.41 17.24 27.96
C GLY A 44 28.37 18.18 26.75
N GLY A 45 29.26 18.01 25.76
CA GLY A 45 29.25 18.79 24.51
C GLY A 45 28.01 18.53 23.63
N PHE A 46 27.34 17.40 23.83
CA PHE A 46 26.08 17.04 23.17
C PHE A 46 24.84 17.31 24.06
N GLY A 47 25.04 17.95 25.22
CA GLY A 47 24.02 18.21 26.23
C GLY A 47 23.74 17.04 27.17
N TRP A 48 24.38 15.89 27.03
CA TRP A 48 24.16 14.71 27.87
C TRP A 48 24.86 14.93 29.23
N ASN A 49 24.10 15.37 30.25
CA ASN A 49 24.66 15.77 31.55
C ASN A 49 23.71 15.42 32.71
N SER A 50 24.26 15.09 33.88
CA SER A 50 23.48 14.60 35.03
C SER A 50 22.65 15.66 35.77
N THR A 51 22.60 16.89 35.26
CA THR A 51 21.83 18.02 35.81
C THR A 51 20.62 18.40 34.95
N SER A 52 20.29 17.57 33.95
CA SER A 52 19.17 17.77 33.01
C SER A 52 18.50 16.44 32.68
N ASP A 53 17.25 16.47 32.24
CA ASP A 53 16.49 15.29 31.84
C ASP A 53 16.61 15.03 30.32
N PRO A 54 16.87 13.77 29.89
CA PRO A 54 17.08 13.45 28.47
C PRO A 54 15.89 13.76 27.56
N CYS A 55 14.67 13.83 28.09
CA CYS A 55 13.44 14.01 27.34
C CYS A 55 12.93 15.46 27.36
N THR A 56 12.99 16.17 28.49
CA THR A 56 12.54 17.57 28.55
C THR A 56 13.59 18.55 28.06
N ASP A 57 14.87 18.29 28.34
CA ASP A 57 16.00 19.17 27.98
C ASP A 57 16.64 18.79 26.63
N LYS A 58 16.02 17.86 25.89
CA LYS A 58 16.29 17.53 24.48
C LYS A 58 17.76 17.22 24.19
N TRP A 59 18.32 16.23 24.90
CA TRP A 59 19.69 15.76 24.66
C TRP A 59 19.88 15.40 23.18
N HIS A 60 21.04 15.78 22.62
CA HIS A 60 21.26 15.64 21.18
C HIS A 60 21.17 14.16 20.75
N GLY A 61 20.35 13.88 19.73
CA GLY A 61 20.11 12.53 19.22
C GLY A 61 19.16 11.65 20.06
N VAL A 62 18.66 12.12 21.21
CA VAL A 62 17.71 11.36 22.05
C VAL A 62 16.27 11.66 21.64
N ILE A 63 15.44 10.62 21.51
CA ILE A 63 14.01 10.76 21.21
C ILE A 63 13.21 9.88 22.17
N CYS A 64 12.27 10.50 22.89
CA CYS A 64 11.44 9.84 23.89
C CYS A 64 10.02 9.51 23.39
N ASP A 65 9.31 8.66 24.13
CA ASP A 65 7.89 8.35 23.89
C ASP A 65 6.94 9.39 24.51
N SER A 66 5.63 9.20 24.32
CA SER A 66 4.59 10.09 24.85
C SER A 66 4.39 10.01 26.38
N LYS A 67 5.33 9.40 27.11
CA LYS A 67 5.36 9.28 28.58
C LYS A 67 6.71 9.72 29.15
N SER A 68 7.58 10.31 28.32
CA SER A 68 8.94 10.74 28.64
C SER A 68 9.93 9.60 28.99
N PHE A 69 9.82 8.45 28.32
CA PHE A 69 10.87 7.42 28.35
C PHE A 69 11.70 7.41 27.07
N VAL A 70 13.01 7.25 27.18
CA VAL A 70 13.97 7.21 26.07
C VAL A 70 13.70 5.99 25.20
N LYS A 71 13.38 6.25 23.92
CA LYS A 71 12.87 5.23 22.99
C LYS A 71 13.69 5.09 21.70
N LYS A 72 14.40 6.13 21.27
CA LYS A 72 15.38 6.07 20.16
C LYS A 72 16.63 6.87 20.51
N ILE A 73 17.77 6.42 19.99
CA ILE A 73 19.04 7.16 19.95
C ILE A 73 19.48 7.21 18.48
N VAL A 74 19.73 8.42 17.98
CA VAL A 74 20.09 8.71 16.59
C VAL A 74 21.24 9.71 16.58
N LEU A 75 22.46 9.23 16.33
CA LEU A 75 23.73 9.97 16.43
C LEU A 75 24.53 9.84 15.13
N ASN A 76 23.86 10.01 14.00
CA ASN A 76 24.40 9.84 12.65
C ASN A 76 25.38 10.97 12.30
N GLN A 77 26.46 10.67 11.57
CA GLN A 77 27.39 11.68 10.99
C GLN A 77 28.08 12.64 12.01
N LEU A 78 28.08 12.33 13.31
CA LEU A 78 28.62 13.21 14.37
C LEU A 78 30.15 13.09 14.59
N ASN A 79 30.88 12.42 13.67
CA ASN A 79 32.32 12.14 13.77
C ASN A 79 32.75 11.48 15.11
N LEU A 80 31.84 10.73 15.75
CA LEU A 80 32.10 9.99 16.98
C LEU A 80 33.17 8.93 16.72
N SER A 81 34.12 8.75 17.63
CA SER A 81 35.32 7.93 17.39
C SER A 81 35.73 7.03 18.56
N GLY A 82 34.84 6.85 19.53
CA GLY A 82 34.98 5.94 20.65
C GLY A 82 34.55 4.51 20.34
N PHE A 83 33.82 3.87 21.27
CA PHE A 83 33.36 2.49 21.19
C PHE A 83 31.94 2.31 21.78
N LEU A 84 31.28 1.21 21.40
CA LEU A 84 29.88 0.93 21.75
C LEU A 84 29.75 0.21 23.11
N ASP A 85 29.42 0.93 24.18
CA ASP A 85 29.08 0.34 25.48
C ASP A 85 27.58 0.00 25.61
N ALA A 86 27.18 -1.17 25.11
CA ALA A 86 25.81 -1.64 25.30
C ALA A 86 25.50 -2.09 26.75
N SER A 87 26.51 -2.30 27.61
CA SER A 87 26.33 -2.81 28.97
C SER A 87 25.63 -1.77 29.87
N SER A 88 26.02 -0.50 29.74
CA SER A 88 25.31 0.63 30.34
C SER A 88 23.93 0.79 29.69
N LEU A 89 23.87 0.91 28.36
CA LEU A 89 22.67 1.32 27.63
C LEU A 89 21.50 0.33 27.74
N CYS A 90 21.74 -0.96 27.46
CA CYS A 90 20.67 -1.94 27.25
C CYS A 90 20.03 -2.47 28.53
N ASN A 91 20.70 -2.34 29.68
CA ASN A 91 20.15 -2.77 30.96
C ASN A 91 19.24 -1.71 31.62
N ALA A 92 19.18 -0.50 31.04
CA ALA A 92 18.54 0.66 31.66
C ALA A 92 17.39 1.27 30.84
N THR A 93 17.28 0.99 29.54
CA THR A 93 16.39 1.74 28.62
C THR A 93 15.29 0.88 27.98
N LEU A 94 14.18 1.51 27.57
CA LEU A 94 13.15 0.92 26.72
C LEU A 94 13.45 1.13 25.22
N LEU A 95 14.74 1.11 24.87
CA LEU A 95 15.24 1.50 23.54
C LEU A 95 14.68 0.61 22.43
N SER A 96 14.19 1.26 21.37
CA SER A 96 13.59 0.61 20.19
C SER A 96 14.31 0.89 18.86
N VAL A 97 15.15 1.93 18.83
CA VAL A 97 16.03 2.24 17.69
C VAL A 97 17.38 2.70 18.22
N LEU A 98 18.45 2.10 17.72
CA LEU A 98 19.82 2.61 17.87
C LEU A 98 20.39 2.86 16.47
N SER A 99 20.76 4.11 16.19
CA SER A 99 21.27 4.57 14.89
C SER A 99 22.54 5.37 15.11
N LEU A 100 23.68 4.82 14.65
CA LEU A 100 25.01 5.43 14.73
C LEU A 100 25.76 5.56 13.36
N PRO A 101 25.12 5.52 12.16
CA PRO A 101 25.85 5.42 10.91
C PRO A 101 26.67 6.66 10.54
N GLY A 102 27.69 6.47 9.70
CA GLY A 102 28.54 7.56 9.18
C GLY A 102 29.48 8.15 10.23
N ASN A 103 29.97 7.33 11.17
CA ASN A 103 30.88 7.77 12.23
C ASN A 103 32.24 7.04 12.14
N ASN A 104 33.16 7.37 13.04
CA ASN A 104 34.46 6.73 13.18
C ASN A 104 34.50 5.76 14.39
N ILE A 105 33.35 5.25 14.85
CA ILE A 105 33.23 4.40 16.05
C ILE A 105 33.92 3.06 15.77
N SER A 106 34.62 2.53 16.78
CA SER A 106 35.53 1.39 16.64
C SER A 106 35.40 0.37 17.77
N GLY A 107 36.02 -0.79 17.60
CA GLY A 107 35.92 -1.92 18.54
C GLY A 107 34.82 -2.91 18.15
N VAL A 108 34.40 -3.74 19.10
CA VAL A 108 33.41 -4.82 18.88
C VAL A 108 31.98 -4.37 19.23
N VAL A 109 30.98 -5.09 18.72
CA VAL A 109 29.61 -5.05 19.27
C VAL A 109 29.55 -6.03 20.45
N PRO A 110 29.34 -5.57 21.70
CA PRO A 110 29.40 -6.43 22.89
C PRO A 110 28.13 -7.28 23.07
N GLU A 111 28.23 -8.43 23.75
CA GLU A 111 27.11 -9.38 23.91
C GLU A 111 25.88 -8.79 24.61
N GLU A 112 26.11 -7.78 25.45
CA GLU A 112 25.10 -7.03 26.20
C GLU A 112 24.11 -6.27 25.32
N ILE A 113 24.39 -6.08 24.02
CA ILE A 113 23.41 -5.57 23.05
C ILE A 113 22.13 -6.41 23.04
N SER A 114 22.24 -7.71 23.35
CA SER A 114 21.11 -8.64 23.46
C SER A 114 20.18 -8.37 24.65
N ASN A 115 20.56 -7.51 25.58
CA ASN A 115 19.70 -7.07 26.68
C ASN A 115 18.70 -5.99 26.25
N CYS A 116 18.89 -5.34 25.09
CA CYS A 116 17.95 -4.37 24.52
C CYS A 116 16.69 -5.08 23.94
N LEU A 117 15.93 -5.80 24.76
CA LEU A 117 14.78 -6.65 24.37
C LEU A 117 13.60 -5.92 23.68
N ASN A 118 13.70 -4.60 23.51
CA ASN A 118 12.73 -3.77 22.80
C ASN A 118 13.27 -3.20 21.48
N LEU A 119 14.49 -3.55 21.06
CA LEU A 119 15.13 -3.03 19.85
C LEU A 119 14.47 -3.56 18.58
N ASN A 120 13.90 -2.67 17.78
CA ASN A 120 13.31 -2.96 16.48
C ASN A 120 14.29 -2.64 15.33
N HIS A 121 15.09 -1.56 15.45
CA HIS A 121 16.09 -1.20 14.44
C HIS A 121 17.49 -1.03 15.06
N LEU A 122 18.51 -1.58 14.40
CA LEU A 122 19.92 -1.36 14.69
C LEU A 122 20.66 -0.97 13.40
N TYR A 123 21.20 0.26 13.37
CA TYR A 123 21.93 0.83 12.24
C TYR A 123 23.32 1.27 12.72
N LEU A 124 24.36 0.57 12.25
CA LEU A 124 25.78 0.78 12.60
C LEU A 124 26.68 0.95 11.36
N GLU A 125 26.09 1.14 10.18
CA GLU A 125 26.78 1.17 8.89
C GLU A 125 27.76 2.34 8.73
N THR A 126 28.71 2.22 7.81
CA THR A 126 29.74 3.24 7.54
C THR A 126 30.47 3.66 8.83
N ASN A 127 31.16 2.70 9.44
CA ASN A 127 31.88 2.84 10.72
C ASN A 127 33.18 2.01 10.71
N ARG A 128 33.85 1.89 11.87
CA ARG A 128 35.09 1.12 12.06
C ARG A 128 34.91 -0.04 13.05
N PHE A 129 33.69 -0.58 13.18
CA PHE A 129 33.43 -1.75 14.02
C PHE A 129 34.15 -2.98 13.46
N SER A 130 34.53 -3.90 14.35
CA SER A 130 35.37 -5.04 14.02
C SER A 130 35.13 -6.24 14.93
N GLY A 131 35.74 -7.39 14.58
CA GLY A 131 35.57 -8.64 15.34
C GLY A 131 34.23 -9.31 15.07
N ASN A 132 33.94 -10.35 15.87
CA ASN A 132 32.78 -11.20 15.66
C ASN A 132 31.48 -10.54 16.14
N LEU A 133 30.37 -10.78 15.43
CA LEU A 133 29.05 -10.48 15.95
C LEU A 133 28.66 -11.43 17.09
N PRO A 134 28.01 -10.93 18.16
CA PRO A 134 27.64 -11.79 19.27
C PRO A 134 26.40 -12.63 18.93
N SER A 135 26.52 -13.96 19.10
CA SER A 135 25.42 -14.92 18.86
C SER A 135 24.15 -14.65 19.68
N SER A 136 24.26 -13.81 20.71
CA SER A 136 23.16 -13.34 21.54
C SER A 136 22.19 -12.38 20.81
N LEU A 137 22.55 -11.84 19.64
CA LEU A 137 21.64 -11.04 18.78
C LEU A 137 20.32 -11.78 18.45
N SER A 138 20.37 -13.11 18.36
CA SER A 138 19.21 -14.01 18.23
C SER A 138 18.08 -13.77 19.26
N LYS A 139 18.39 -13.21 20.43
CA LYS A 139 17.42 -12.90 21.49
C LYS A 139 16.56 -11.66 21.19
N LEU A 140 16.96 -10.82 20.23
CA LEU A 140 16.27 -9.58 19.88
C LEU A 140 15.03 -9.87 19.01
N SER A 141 14.04 -10.57 19.58
CA SER A 141 12.86 -11.11 18.88
C SER A 141 11.93 -10.09 18.22
N LYS A 142 12.19 -8.78 18.38
CA LYS A 142 11.47 -7.67 17.76
C LYS A 142 12.28 -6.95 16.66
N LEU A 143 13.51 -7.37 16.39
CA LEU A 143 14.41 -6.70 15.45
C LEU A 143 13.88 -6.89 14.01
N GLU A 144 13.32 -5.82 13.45
CA GLU A 144 12.80 -5.73 12.09
C GLU A 144 13.90 -5.35 11.10
N LYS A 145 14.87 -4.53 11.53
CA LYS A 145 15.93 -4.01 10.65
C LYS A 145 17.31 -4.04 11.30
N LEU A 146 18.27 -4.63 10.58
CA LEU A 146 19.68 -4.69 10.93
C LEU A 146 20.51 -4.21 9.74
N ASN A 147 21.24 -3.10 9.92
CA ASN A 147 22.28 -2.67 8.99
C ASN A 147 23.62 -2.55 9.72
N LEU A 148 24.61 -3.28 9.19
CA LEU A 148 25.98 -3.40 9.70
C LEU A 148 27.01 -3.22 8.58
N SER A 149 26.57 -2.75 7.41
CA SER A 149 27.40 -2.65 6.21
C SER A 149 28.56 -1.66 6.35
N ASP A 150 29.55 -1.77 5.47
CA ASP A 150 30.62 -0.78 5.35
C ASP A 150 31.40 -0.59 6.67
N ASN A 151 31.93 -1.71 7.16
CA ASN A 151 32.61 -1.85 8.45
C ASN A 151 33.80 -2.85 8.32
N SER A 152 34.33 -3.34 9.43
CA SER A 152 35.40 -4.34 9.48
C SER A 152 35.06 -5.55 10.37
N PHE A 153 33.77 -5.88 10.50
CA PHE A 153 33.31 -7.07 11.22
C PHE A 153 33.84 -8.36 10.57
N SER A 154 34.05 -9.39 11.37
CA SER A 154 34.69 -10.64 10.96
C SER A 154 34.04 -11.88 11.60
N GLY A 155 34.58 -13.07 11.31
CA GLY A 155 34.10 -14.33 11.91
C GLY A 155 32.79 -14.79 11.28
N LEU A 156 32.03 -15.62 12.00
CA LEU A 156 30.78 -16.22 11.50
C LEU A 156 29.60 -15.24 11.61
N LEU A 157 28.68 -15.29 10.65
CA LEU A 157 27.35 -14.71 10.81
C LEU A 157 26.59 -15.47 11.92
N PRO A 158 25.90 -14.79 12.85
CA PRO A 158 25.17 -15.45 13.92
C PRO A 158 23.87 -16.09 13.40
N ASP A 159 23.45 -17.19 14.03
CA ASP A 159 22.07 -17.67 13.89
C ASP A 159 21.09 -16.58 14.34
N MET A 160 20.08 -16.31 13.51
CA MET A 160 19.02 -15.31 13.78
C MET A 160 17.62 -15.96 13.87
N SER A 161 17.53 -17.28 14.05
CA SER A 161 16.29 -18.07 14.15
C SER A 161 15.28 -17.54 15.19
N GLY A 162 15.75 -16.88 16.26
CA GLY A 162 14.90 -16.22 17.26
C GLY A 162 14.28 -14.89 16.81
N VAL A 163 14.73 -14.30 15.70
CA VAL A 163 14.33 -12.97 15.20
C VAL A 163 13.26 -13.12 14.11
N THR A 164 12.08 -13.56 14.54
CA THR A 164 10.99 -14.02 13.65
C THR A 164 10.30 -12.94 12.80
N VAL A 165 10.68 -11.67 12.92
CA VAL A 165 10.10 -10.50 12.24
C VAL A 165 11.10 -9.70 11.39
N LEU A 166 12.28 -10.26 11.13
CA LEU A 166 13.34 -9.58 10.39
C LEU A 166 12.92 -9.28 8.94
N LEU A 167 13.04 -8.02 8.54
CA LEU A 167 12.72 -7.51 7.20
C LEU A 167 13.97 -7.02 6.45
N PHE A 168 14.94 -6.43 7.14
CA PHE A 168 16.18 -5.90 6.53
C PHE A 168 17.39 -6.55 7.20
N TYR A 169 18.25 -7.19 6.42
CA TYR A 169 19.52 -7.77 6.87
C TYR A 169 20.65 -7.38 5.91
N LEU A 170 21.34 -6.31 6.24
CA LEU A 170 22.38 -5.70 5.40
C LEU A 170 23.73 -5.78 6.14
N VAL A 171 24.64 -6.60 5.61
CA VAL A 171 25.96 -6.88 6.20
C VAL A 171 27.09 -6.85 5.17
N GLN A 172 26.82 -6.28 3.98
CA GLN A 172 27.80 -6.17 2.90
C GLN A 172 29.02 -5.33 3.27
N ASN A 173 30.10 -5.45 2.50
CA ASN A 173 31.34 -4.67 2.66
C ASN A 173 31.93 -4.84 4.07
N ASN A 174 32.27 -6.08 4.42
CA ASN A 174 32.83 -6.51 5.71
C ASN A 174 33.82 -7.69 5.51
N GLN A 175 34.19 -8.38 6.58
CA GLN A 175 35.14 -9.51 6.58
C GLN A 175 34.52 -10.80 7.16
N PHE A 176 33.19 -10.95 7.10
CA PHE A 176 32.47 -12.15 7.56
C PHE A 176 32.89 -13.39 6.77
N SER A 177 32.79 -14.55 7.40
CA SER A 177 33.35 -15.82 6.91
C SER A 177 32.52 -17.01 7.36
N GLY A 178 32.75 -18.18 6.76
CA GLY A 178 31.90 -19.35 6.98
C GLY A 178 30.58 -19.24 6.21
N ASP A 179 29.66 -20.14 6.52
CA ASP A 179 28.45 -20.35 5.73
C ASP A 179 27.34 -19.33 6.08
N ILE A 180 26.45 -19.05 5.13
CA ILE A 180 25.26 -18.22 5.38
C ILE A 180 24.28 -19.05 6.24
N PRO A 181 23.82 -18.55 7.41
CA PRO A 181 22.89 -19.28 8.26
C PRO A 181 21.51 -19.43 7.59
N GLU A 182 20.75 -20.45 7.99
CA GLU A 182 19.35 -20.59 7.58
C GLU A 182 18.51 -19.46 8.21
N LEU A 183 17.97 -18.59 7.36
CA LEU A 183 17.11 -17.46 7.75
C LEU A 183 15.68 -17.67 7.22
N ASP A 184 14.72 -16.96 7.79
CA ASP A 184 13.36 -16.86 7.24
C ASP A 184 13.33 -15.90 6.04
N PHE A 185 13.92 -16.35 4.92
CA PHE A 185 14.01 -15.58 3.67
C PHE A 185 12.65 -15.20 3.08
N SER A 186 11.53 -15.77 3.56
CA SER A 186 10.17 -15.42 3.11
C SER A 186 9.72 -14.03 3.57
N LYS A 187 10.23 -13.54 4.70
CA LYS A 187 9.87 -12.23 5.30
C LYS A 187 10.82 -11.10 4.95
N LEU A 188 12.09 -11.43 4.68
CA LEU A 188 13.09 -10.44 4.29
C LEU A 188 12.63 -9.67 3.04
N GLN A 189 12.73 -8.34 3.12
CA GLN A 189 12.46 -7.38 2.04
C GLN A 189 13.78 -6.89 1.44
N GLN A 190 14.83 -6.79 2.26
CA GLN A 190 16.19 -6.48 1.82
C GLN A 190 17.18 -7.43 2.50
N PHE A 191 18.04 -8.06 1.70
CA PHE A 191 19.12 -8.94 2.16
C PHE A 191 20.36 -8.68 1.29
N ASN A 192 21.49 -8.43 1.92
CA ASN A 192 22.77 -8.29 1.22
C ASN A 192 23.95 -8.73 2.11
N VAL A 193 24.76 -9.66 1.60
CA VAL A 193 25.98 -10.20 2.22
C VAL A 193 27.22 -10.02 1.32
N SER A 194 27.11 -9.23 0.24
CA SER A 194 28.16 -9.05 -0.76
C SER A 194 29.48 -8.50 -0.19
N ASN A 195 30.59 -8.74 -0.88
CA ASN A 195 31.92 -8.25 -0.50
C ASN A 195 32.28 -8.60 0.96
N ASN A 196 32.36 -9.91 1.19
CA ASN A 196 32.77 -10.56 2.45
C ASN A 196 33.66 -11.78 2.08
N ASN A 197 34.01 -12.61 3.07
CA ASN A 197 34.80 -13.84 2.90
C ASN A 197 33.96 -15.11 3.20
N LEU A 198 32.66 -15.08 2.90
CA LEU A 198 31.73 -16.19 3.16
C LEU A 198 32.02 -17.41 2.26
N SER A 199 31.62 -18.59 2.75
CA SER A 199 31.89 -19.89 2.16
C SER A 199 30.63 -20.76 2.01
N GLY A 200 30.75 -21.85 1.26
CA GLY A 200 29.75 -22.92 1.27
C GLY A 200 28.53 -22.65 0.41
N PRO A 201 27.50 -23.50 0.52
CA PRO A 201 26.28 -23.38 -0.27
C PRO A 201 25.46 -22.17 0.18
N ILE A 202 24.99 -21.38 -0.79
CA ILE A 202 23.94 -20.40 -0.57
C ILE A 202 22.63 -21.16 -0.24
N PRO A 203 21.95 -20.85 0.88
CA PRO A 203 20.65 -21.43 1.22
C PRO A 203 19.59 -21.13 0.15
N ASP A 204 18.49 -21.89 0.12
CA ASP A 204 17.40 -21.55 -0.81
C ASP A 204 16.72 -20.24 -0.37
N VAL A 205 16.81 -19.25 -1.25
CA VAL A 205 16.24 -17.91 -1.06
C VAL A 205 15.03 -17.64 -1.97
N ASP A 206 14.45 -18.68 -2.58
CA ASP A 206 13.28 -18.60 -3.49
C ASP A 206 13.50 -17.62 -4.68
N GLY A 207 14.76 -17.32 -5.03
CA GLY A 207 15.11 -16.30 -6.04
C GLY A 207 14.79 -14.85 -5.63
N ARG A 208 14.43 -14.61 -4.35
CA ARG A 208 13.99 -13.29 -3.84
C ARG A 208 15.11 -12.25 -3.76
N PHE A 209 16.37 -12.69 -3.85
CA PHE A 209 17.57 -11.85 -3.84
C PHE A 209 18.47 -12.18 -5.02
N THR A 210 18.95 -11.15 -5.71
CA THR A 210 19.79 -11.26 -6.92
C THR A 210 21.23 -11.67 -6.59
N SER A 211 21.98 -12.13 -7.60
CA SER A 211 23.40 -12.47 -7.46
C SER A 211 24.24 -11.35 -6.82
N SER A 212 23.90 -10.09 -7.07
CA SER A 212 24.50 -8.91 -6.44
C SER A 212 24.46 -8.92 -4.91
N SER A 213 23.47 -9.57 -4.27
CA SER A 213 23.43 -9.73 -2.80
C SER A 213 24.47 -10.70 -2.25
N PHE A 214 25.18 -11.45 -3.12
CA PHE A 214 26.13 -12.51 -2.75
C PHE A 214 27.53 -12.34 -3.37
N LEU A 215 27.65 -11.52 -4.44
CA LEU A 215 28.92 -11.25 -5.14
C LEU A 215 30.04 -10.78 -4.21
N GLY A 216 31.29 -10.95 -4.64
CA GLY A 216 32.47 -10.57 -3.86
C GLY A 216 32.83 -11.52 -2.72
N ASN A 217 32.07 -12.61 -2.52
CA ASN A 217 32.42 -13.72 -1.63
C ASN A 217 33.06 -14.87 -2.43
N PRO A 218 34.39 -15.11 -2.33
CA PRO A 218 35.07 -16.08 -3.18
C PRO A 218 34.78 -17.55 -2.81
N GLY A 219 34.28 -17.82 -1.60
CA GLY A 219 33.97 -19.17 -1.13
C GLY A 219 32.53 -19.62 -1.33
N LEU A 220 31.60 -18.72 -1.68
CA LEU A 220 30.18 -19.06 -1.87
C LEU A 220 29.95 -19.82 -3.16
N CYS A 221 29.03 -20.79 -3.09
CA CYS A 221 28.62 -21.64 -4.20
C CYS A 221 27.11 -21.88 -4.20
N GLY A 222 26.55 -22.34 -5.33
CA GLY A 222 25.11 -22.51 -5.50
C GLY A 222 24.39 -21.23 -5.93
N LYS A 223 23.14 -21.38 -6.36
CA LYS A 223 22.35 -20.27 -6.93
C LYS A 223 22.05 -19.22 -5.85
N PRO A 224 22.07 -17.92 -6.17
CA PRO A 224 22.15 -17.31 -7.51
C PRO A 224 23.57 -17.03 -8.02
N LEU A 225 24.63 -17.63 -7.45
CA LEU A 225 25.97 -17.56 -8.04
C LEU A 225 26.24 -18.75 -8.99
N SER A 226 27.03 -18.51 -10.04
CA SER A 226 27.43 -19.54 -11.01
C SER A 226 28.48 -20.54 -10.47
N ASN A 227 28.97 -20.33 -9.25
CA ASN A 227 29.98 -21.18 -8.60
C ASN A 227 29.34 -22.53 -8.22
N VAL A 228 29.75 -23.63 -8.86
CA VAL A 228 29.25 -24.97 -8.54
C VAL A 228 29.83 -25.46 -7.21
N CYS A 229 28.97 -25.94 -6.29
CA CYS A 229 29.43 -26.48 -5.00
C CYS A 229 30.19 -27.80 -5.15
N PRO A 230 31.24 -28.04 -4.33
CA PRO A 230 31.90 -29.33 -4.27
C PRO A 230 30.93 -30.46 -3.88
N PRO A 231 31.07 -31.68 -4.44
CA PRO A 231 30.26 -32.81 -4.02
C PRO A 231 30.56 -33.18 -2.56
N PRO A 232 29.54 -33.56 -1.75
CA PRO A 232 29.73 -33.88 -0.35
C PRO A 232 30.66 -35.10 -0.18
N PRO A 233 31.54 -35.11 0.85
CA PRO A 233 32.49 -36.20 1.05
C PRO A 233 31.77 -37.52 1.38
N PRO A 234 32.31 -38.67 0.93
CA PRO A 234 31.68 -39.97 1.18
C PRO A 234 31.67 -40.30 2.68
N PRO A 235 30.60 -40.94 3.18
CA PRO A 235 30.48 -41.27 4.61
C PRO A 235 31.56 -42.28 5.04
N PRO A 236 32.15 -42.13 6.25
CA PRO A 236 33.19 -43.04 6.72
C PRO A 236 32.65 -44.46 6.93
N PRO A 237 33.47 -45.51 6.66
CA PRO A 237 33.03 -46.89 6.71
C PRO A 237 32.63 -47.31 8.15
N ALA A 238 31.49 -48.00 8.26
CA ALA A 238 30.88 -48.33 9.54
C ALA A 238 31.67 -49.41 10.31
N SER A 239 32.25 -49.04 11.45
CA SER A 239 32.75 -49.97 12.46
C SER A 239 31.63 -50.58 13.32
N ALA A 240 31.84 -51.79 13.84
CA ALA A 240 30.81 -52.64 14.43
C ALA A 240 30.05 -52.07 15.66
N PRO A 241 28.79 -52.47 15.89
CA PRO A 241 27.95 -51.92 16.95
C PRO A 241 28.29 -52.44 18.36
N ALA A 242 28.31 -51.51 19.33
CA ALA A 242 28.51 -51.74 20.76
C ALA A 242 27.42 -51.01 21.58
N PRO A 243 27.20 -51.35 22.86
CA PRO A 243 25.85 -51.72 23.33
C PRO A 243 24.87 -50.56 23.59
N GLY A 244 23.59 -50.89 23.46
CA GLY A 244 22.48 -49.94 23.48
C GLY A 244 22.33 -49.15 24.79
N LYS A 245 22.32 -47.81 24.68
CA LYS A 245 21.94 -46.91 25.76
C LYS A 245 20.42 -46.95 25.95
N LYS A 246 19.98 -47.27 27.18
CA LYS A 246 18.55 -47.40 27.55
C LYS A 246 17.79 -46.10 27.27
N LYS A 247 16.68 -46.16 26.51
CA LYS A 247 15.75 -45.02 26.34
C LYS A 247 15.19 -44.64 27.72
N SER A 248 15.41 -43.39 28.13
CA SER A 248 14.95 -42.89 29.43
C SER A 248 13.43 -42.65 29.44
N LYS A 249 12.72 -43.10 30.48
CA LYS A 249 11.27 -42.91 30.64
C LYS A 249 10.93 -41.51 31.18
N ILE A 250 11.22 -40.46 30.43
CA ILE A 250 10.97 -39.06 30.86
C ILE A 250 9.73 -38.44 30.18
N ASN A 251 9.29 -38.95 29.03
CA ASN A 251 8.14 -38.41 28.29
C ASN A 251 6.76 -38.70 28.93
N PHE A 252 6.67 -39.39 30.08
CA PHE A 252 5.40 -39.63 30.76
C PHE A 252 5.07 -38.54 31.80
N LEU A 253 6.07 -38.09 32.57
CA LEU A 253 5.89 -37.05 33.59
C LEU A 253 5.58 -35.68 32.99
N LEU A 254 6.16 -35.36 31.84
CA LEU A 254 5.90 -34.09 31.13
C LEU A 254 4.41 -33.97 30.71
N TYR A 255 3.85 -35.05 30.14
CA TYR A 255 2.45 -35.09 29.74
C TYR A 255 1.49 -35.06 30.93
N ILE A 256 1.82 -35.74 32.04
CA ILE A 256 1.05 -35.61 33.30
C ILE A 256 1.07 -34.17 33.80
N GLY A 257 2.23 -33.50 33.78
CA GLY A 257 2.35 -32.09 34.15
C GLY A 257 1.44 -31.18 33.33
N ILE A 258 1.42 -31.35 32.00
CA ILE A 258 0.55 -30.59 31.09
C ILE A 258 -0.93 -30.88 31.36
N VAL A 259 -1.33 -32.15 31.52
CA VAL A 259 -2.72 -32.53 31.80
C VAL A 259 -3.20 -31.99 33.14
N VAL A 260 -2.37 -32.05 34.19
CA VAL A 260 -2.68 -31.45 35.50
C VAL A 260 -2.79 -29.93 35.40
N LEU A 261 -1.92 -29.26 34.64
CA LEU A 261 -1.98 -27.81 34.46
C LEU A 261 -3.24 -27.37 33.70
N VAL A 262 -3.62 -28.10 32.64
CA VAL A 262 -4.89 -27.90 31.92
C VAL A 262 -6.09 -28.14 32.83
N LEU A 263 -6.08 -29.20 33.65
CA LEU A 263 -7.15 -29.45 34.63
C LEU A 263 -7.24 -28.35 35.70
N VAL A 264 -6.12 -27.82 36.19
CA VAL A 264 -6.10 -26.70 37.14
C VAL A 264 -6.68 -25.43 36.50
N PHE A 265 -6.33 -25.12 35.25
CA PHE A 265 -6.93 -24.00 34.51
C PHE A 265 -8.43 -24.22 34.23
N ALA A 266 -8.83 -25.42 33.83
CA ALA A 266 -10.24 -25.75 33.60
C ALA A 266 -11.07 -25.63 34.88
N LEU A 267 -10.55 -26.14 36.02
CA LEU A 267 -11.18 -25.99 37.33
C LEU A 267 -11.20 -24.53 37.81
N PHE A 268 -10.17 -23.73 37.50
CA PHE A 268 -10.14 -22.30 37.79
C PHE A 268 -11.21 -21.54 36.99
N PHE A 269 -11.34 -21.80 35.69
CA PHE A 269 -12.39 -21.19 34.86
C PHE A 269 -13.79 -21.68 35.25
N ALA A 270 -13.96 -22.97 35.56
CA ALA A 270 -15.21 -23.50 36.11
C ALA A 270 -15.58 -22.84 37.45
N PHE A 271 -14.59 -22.61 38.32
CA PHE A 271 -14.78 -21.90 39.59
C PHE A 271 -15.13 -20.41 39.38
N LEU A 272 -14.50 -19.72 38.43
CA LEU A 272 -14.88 -18.35 38.04
C LEU A 272 -16.30 -18.28 37.46
N PHE A 273 -16.70 -19.28 36.66
CA PHE A 273 -18.05 -19.41 36.11
C PHE A 273 -19.07 -19.70 37.22
N PHE A 274 -18.74 -20.60 38.14
CA PHE A 274 -19.56 -20.92 39.32
C PHE A 274 -19.68 -19.72 40.28
N LEU A 275 -18.63 -18.90 40.43
CA LEU A 275 -18.67 -17.64 41.18
C LEU A 275 -19.57 -16.59 40.49
N ARG A 276 -19.57 -16.52 39.15
CA ARG A 276 -20.54 -15.70 38.39
C ARG A 276 -21.98 -16.20 38.58
N PHE A 277 -22.21 -17.51 38.52
CA PHE A 277 -23.52 -18.11 38.80
C PHE A 277 -23.96 -17.92 40.27
N SER A 278 -23.05 -18.04 41.22
CA SER A 278 -23.31 -17.77 42.66
C SER A 278 -23.68 -16.31 42.91
N LYS A 279 -23.11 -15.37 42.15
CA LYS A 279 -23.53 -13.95 42.17
C LYS A 279 -24.90 -13.75 41.52
N LYS A 280 -25.21 -14.41 40.40
CA LYS A 280 -26.56 -14.37 39.79
C LYS A 280 -27.64 -14.98 40.68
N LYS A 281 -27.38 -16.11 41.35
CA LYS A 281 -28.31 -16.70 42.34
C LYS A 281 -28.54 -15.84 43.59
N LYS A 282 -27.71 -14.82 43.85
CA LYS A 282 -27.94 -13.79 44.88
C LYS A 282 -28.60 -12.50 44.36
N ALA A 283 -29.05 -12.48 43.11
CA ALA A 283 -29.78 -11.36 42.49
C ALA A 283 -31.12 -11.82 41.87
N ALA A 284 -31.63 -12.98 42.30
CA ALA A 284 -32.84 -13.62 41.77
C ALA A 284 -33.69 -14.29 42.88
N ILE A 285 -33.52 -13.87 44.14
CA ILE A 285 -34.28 -14.34 45.31
C ILE A 285 -34.55 -13.13 46.21
N GLU A 286 -35.34 -12.18 45.72
CA GLU A 286 -36.07 -11.15 46.49
C GLU A 286 -36.94 -10.30 45.52
N LYS A 287 -38.02 -10.93 45.01
CA LYS A 287 -39.27 -10.32 44.52
C LYS A 287 -40.15 -11.39 43.87
N ASN A 288 -41.00 -11.99 44.69
CA ASN A 288 -42.30 -12.56 44.36
C ASN A 288 -43.08 -12.62 45.68
N ASP A 289 -44.41 -12.76 45.56
CA ASP A 289 -45.44 -12.47 46.56
C ASP A 289 -45.67 -10.94 46.72
N GLU A 290 -46.91 -10.44 46.74
CA GLU A 290 -48.21 -11.13 46.85
C GLU A 290 -49.02 -11.23 45.53
N VAL A 291 -50.09 -12.03 45.56
CA VAL A 291 -51.00 -12.36 44.44
C VAL A 291 -52.44 -11.93 44.75
N ALA A 292 -53.14 -11.37 43.74
CA ALA A 292 -54.57 -11.54 43.37
C ALA A 292 -55.06 -10.27 42.62
N LYS A 293 -56.04 -10.22 41.71
CA LYS A 293 -57.02 -11.15 41.06
C LYS A 293 -57.64 -10.37 39.85
N ASN A 294 -58.41 -10.88 38.89
CA ASN A 294 -59.13 -12.15 38.63
C ASN A 294 -58.91 -12.62 37.17
N GLU A 295 -59.46 -13.77 36.82
CA GLU A 295 -59.55 -14.37 35.47
C GLU A 295 -60.61 -13.70 34.55
N VAL A 296 -60.63 -14.04 33.25
CA VAL A 296 -61.68 -14.91 32.66
C VAL A 296 -61.19 -15.57 31.35
N GLU A 297 -61.44 -16.88 31.32
CA GLU A 297 -61.33 -17.95 30.32
C GLU A 297 -62.20 -17.73 29.02
N VAL A 298 -62.23 -18.53 27.93
CA VAL A 298 -61.51 -19.74 27.44
C VAL A 298 -61.85 -19.95 25.93
N ASP A 299 -60.97 -20.57 25.13
CA ASP A 299 -61.17 -21.86 24.41
C ASP A 299 -60.14 -22.15 23.29
N GLU A 300 -59.88 -23.44 23.05
CA GLU A 300 -59.00 -23.97 21.97
C GLU A 300 -59.82 -24.77 20.95
N VAL A 301 -59.33 -24.95 19.70
CA VAL A 301 -59.27 -26.28 19.04
C VAL A 301 -58.10 -26.37 18.03
N ASN A 302 -57.25 -27.37 18.30
CA ASN A 302 -56.22 -28.06 17.52
C ASN A 302 -56.27 -28.21 15.97
N ASN A 303 -55.04 -28.32 15.42
CA ASN A 303 -54.52 -29.32 14.45
C ASN A 303 -54.78 -29.29 12.92
N GLN A 304 -53.66 -29.05 12.21
CA GLN A 304 -52.95 -29.95 11.25
C GLN A 304 -53.54 -30.42 9.89
N ASP A 305 -52.65 -30.29 8.91
CA ASP A 305 -52.24 -31.26 7.87
C ASP A 305 -52.94 -31.40 6.49
N THR A 306 -52.09 -31.28 5.46
CA THR A 306 -52.13 -31.88 4.11
C THR A 306 -53.18 -31.43 3.08
N GLY A 307 -52.81 -31.45 1.78
CA GLY A 307 -53.76 -31.40 0.66
C GLY A 307 -53.23 -30.73 -0.61
N ASN A 308 -52.76 -31.50 -1.59
CA ASN A 308 -52.28 -31.03 -2.89
C ASN A 308 -53.42 -30.60 -3.86
N LEU A 309 -53.11 -29.57 -4.67
CA LEU A 309 -53.30 -29.49 -6.14
C LEU A 309 -54.66 -29.79 -6.80
N SER A 310 -55.25 -28.75 -7.38
CA SER A 310 -55.81 -28.72 -8.76
C SER A 310 -55.97 -27.25 -9.18
N ASP A 311 -55.37 -26.70 -10.25
CA ASP A 311 -55.39 -27.01 -11.71
C ASP A 311 -56.53 -26.35 -12.50
N VAL A 312 -56.22 -25.94 -13.75
CA VAL A 312 -57.10 -25.39 -14.82
C VAL A 312 -57.79 -24.04 -14.48
N ILE A 313 -58.08 -23.07 -15.37
CA ILE A 313 -58.13 -22.91 -16.84
C ILE A 313 -57.44 -21.59 -17.26
N ASP A 314 -56.61 -21.63 -18.32
CA ASP A 314 -56.57 -20.83 -19.59
C ASP A 314 -56.99 -19.31 -19.59
N GLU A 315 -56.78 -18.46 -20.62
CA GLU A 315 -56.48 -18.66 -22.05
C GLU A 315 -55.95 -17.34 -22.68
N GLU A 316 -55.00 -17.41 -23.64
CA GLU A 316 -54.82 -16.47 -24.80
C GLU A 316 -54.68 -14.92 -24.57
N ASN A 317 -54.38 -14.01 -25.54
CA ASN A 317 -53.66 -14.04 -26.84
C ASN A 317 -53.03 -12.62 -27.07
N GLU A 318 -51.82 -12.46 -27.63
CA GLU A 318 -51.44 -12.33 -29.07
C GLU A 318 -51.44 -10.87 -29.64
N TYR A 319 -50.36 -10.53 -30.39
CA TYR A 319 -50.15 -9.45 -31.38
C TYR A 319 -50.52 -7.98 -31.03
N SER A 320 -49.58 -7.03 -31.00
CA SER A 320 -48.82 -6.40 -32.12
C SER A 320 -49.59 -5.35 -32.94
N ILE A 321 -49.10 -4.10 -32.96
CA ILE A 321 -48.97 -3.21 -34.15
C ILE A 321 -48.20 -1.91 -33.75
N PRO A 322 -47.39 -1.29 -34.65
CA PRO A 322 -46.49 -0.19 -34.27
C PRO A 322 -47.03 1.22 -34.54
N SER A 323 -46.61 2.19 -33.73
CA SER A 323 -46.76 3.63 -33.99
C SER A 323 -45.40 4.33 -33.97
N LYS A 324 -45.07 5.05 -35.06
CA LYS A 324 -43.99 6.04 -35.05
C LYS A 324 -44.48 7.29 -34.32
N ASP A 325 -43.78 7.68 -33.27
CA ASP A 325 -43.67 9.08 -32.86
C ASP A 325 -42.20 9.47 -32.68
N GLY A 326 -41.90 10.75 -32.89
CA GLY A 326 -40.53 11.22 -33.11
C GLY A 326 -39.76 11.55 -31.84
N GLU A 327 -39.18 10.55 -31.17
CA GLU A 327 -38.12 10.82 -30.18
C GLU A 327 -36.81 11.26 -30.86
N THR A 328 -36.21 12.32 -30.34
CA THR A 328 -34.97 12.89 -30.87
C THR A 328 -33.75 12.03 -30.53
N GLY A 329 -33.31 11.22 -31.51
CA GLY A 329 -31.92 10.77 -31.59
C GLY A 329 -31.46 9.72 -30.58
N ALA A 330 -32.35 8.81 -30.16
CA ALA A 330 -31.98 7.68 -29.30
C ALA A 330 -30.90 6.80 -29.94
N SER A 331 -29.65 6.91 -29.46
CA SER A 331 -28.55 6.05 -29.88
C SER A 331 -28.74 4.64 -29.31
N SER A 332 -29.35 3.75 -30.09
CA SER A 332 -29.57 2.36 -29.69
C SER A 332 -28.28 1.55 -29.57
N LEU A 333 -28.30 0.52 -28.74
CA LEU A 333 -27.29 -0.55 -28.74
C LEU A 333 -27.41 -1.34 -30.06
N VAL A 334 -26.32 -1.43 -30.81
CA VAL A 334 -26.25 -2.26 -32.02
C VAL A 334 -25.95 -3.69 -31.58
N VAL A 335 -27.01 -4.47 -31.36
CA VAL A 335 -26.95 -5.92 -31.19
C VAL A 335 -26.51 -6.56 -32.51
N LEU A 336 -25.52 -7.45 -32.45
CA LEU A 336 -25.00 -8.21 -33.59
C LEU A 336 -25.68 -9.58 -33.67
N SER A 337 -25.42 -10.33 -34.74
CA SER A 337 -26.10 -11.61 -35.02
C SER A 337 -25.62 -12.76 -34.12
N SER A 338 -25.97 -12.70 -32.83
CA SER A 338 -25.69 -13.73 -31.82
C SER A 338 -26.94 -14.02 -30.97
N PRO A 339 -27.39 -15.28 -30.85
CA PRO A 339 -28.53 -15.65 -29.98
C PRO A 339 -28.32 -15.28 -28.51
N LEU A 340 -27.06 -15.17 -28.05
CA LEU A 340 -26.73 -14.73 -26.68
C LEU A 340 -27.00 -13.23 -26.42
N ALA A 341 -27.34 -12.47 -27.45
CA ALA A 341 -27.68 -11.04 -27.36
C ALA A 341 -29.10 -10.73 -27.87
N GLU A 342 -29.87 -11.75 -28.28
CA GLU A 342 -31.24 -11.58 -28.74
C GLU A 342 -32.12 -11.00 -27.62
N GLY A 343 -32.79 -9.88 -27.89
CA GLY A 343 -33.56 -9.11 -26.91
C GLY A 343 -32.77 -8.15 -26.02
N MET A 344 -31.43 -8.13 -26.04
CA MET A 344 -30.62 -7.28 -25.15
C MET A 344 -30.82 -5.78 -25.44
N THR A 345 -31.37 -5.03 -24.47
CA THR A 345 -31.49 -3.56 -24.59
C THR A 345 -30.33 -2.80 -23.92
N PHE A 346 -30.06 -1.58 -24.40
CA PHE A 346 -29.11 -0.68 -23.75
C PHE A 346 -29.50 -0.32 -22.31
N LYS A 347 -30.81 -0.23 -22.05
CA LYS A 347 -31.38 0.10 -20.73
C LYS A 347 -31.07 -1.00 -19.70
N GLU A 348 -31.26 -2.26 -20.06
CA GLU A 348 -30.93 -3.40 -19.19
C GLU A 348 -29.42 -3.47 -18.94
N LEU A 349 -28.59 -3.24 -19.96
CA LEU A 349 -27.13 -3.25 -19.83
C LEU A 349 -26.62 -2.21 -18.82
N LEU A 350 -27.29 -1.06 -18.71
CA LEU A 350 -26.98 0.01 -17.74
C LEU A 350 -27.63 -0.18 -16.36
N GLN A 351 -28.76 -0.90 -16.28
CA GLN A 351 -29.46 -1.17 -15.01
C GLN A 351 -29.01 -2.47 -14.33
N ALA A 352 -28.37 -3.38 -15.06
CA ALA A 352 -27.86 -4.64 -14.54
C ALA A 352 -26.67 -4.45 -13.58
N PRO A 353 -26.54 -5.31 -12.55
CA PRO A 353 -25.42 -5.24 -11.61
C PRO A 353 -24.08 -5.52 -12.31
N ALA A 354 -23.14 -4.59 -12.14
CA ALA A 354 -21.85 -4.59 -12.82
C ALA A 354 -20.66 -4.66 -11.84
N GLU A 355 -19.77 -5.62 -12.06
CA GLU A 355 -18.51 -5.82 -11.33
C GLU A 355 -17.33 -5.32 -12.19
N LEU A 356 -16.42 -4.52 -11.63
CA LEU A 356 -15.22 -4.07 -12.37
C LEU A 356 -14.17 -5.19 -12.38
N VAL A 357 -13.98 -5.83 -13.54
CA VAL A 357 -13.03 -6.92 -13.74
C VAL A 357 -11.61 -6.39 -13.89
N GLY A 358 -11.44 -5.28 -14.60
CA GLY A 358 -10.12 -4.72 -14.87
C GLY A 358 -10.13 -3.36 -15.55
N ARG A 359 -8.94 -2.77 -15.64
CA ARG A 359 -8.67 -1.51 -16.34
C ARG A 359 -7.39 -1.66 -17.15
N GLY A 360 -7.40 -1.20 -18.39
CA GLY A 360 -6.23 -1.12 -19.25
C GLY A 360 -6.14 0.22 -19.95
N SER A 361 -5.08 0.41 -20.74
CA SER A 361 -4.85 1.61 -21.57
C SER A 361 -6.07 2.02 -22.39
N ASN A 362 -6.81 1.04 -22.91
CA ASN A 362 -7.93 1.26 -23.83
C ASN A 362 -9.30 1.33 -23.08
N GLY A 363 -9.29 1.48 -21.74
CA GLY A 363 -10.50 1.66 -20.92
C GLY A 363 -10.82 0.51 -19.95
N SER A 364 -12.02 0.56 -19.37
CA SER A 364 -12.45 -0.30 -18.26
C SER A 364 -13.29 -1.49 -18.72
N LEU A 365 -13.05 -2.67 -18.14
CA LEU A 365 -13.81 -3.90 -18.40
C LEU A 365 -14.69 -4.26 -17.21
N TYR A 366 -15.98 -4.45 -17.46
CA TYR A 366 -16.98 -4.80 -16.47
C TYR A 366 -17.60 -6.17 -16.79
N LYS A 367 -17.87 -6.96 -15.76
CA LYS A 367 -18.73 -8.15 -15.85
C LYS A 367 -20.12 -7.72 -15.45
N VAL A 368 -21.08 -7.89 -16.35
CA VAL A 368 -22.48 -7.50 -16.15
C VAL A 368 -23.33 -8.76 -16.18
N LYS A 369 -24.18 -8.94 -15.16
CA LYS A 369 -25.08 -10.09 -15.08
C LYS A 369 -26.48 -9.68 -15.54
N LEU A 370 -26.87 -10.15 -16.71
CA LEU A 370 -28.14 -9.82 -17.34
C LEU A 370 -29.33 -10.56 -16.68
N VAL A 371 -30.53 -10.04 -16.90
CA VAL A 371 -31.78 -10.75 -16.60
C VAL A 371 -31.80 -12.05 -17.42
N GLY A 372 -32.10 -13.18 -16.77
CA GLY A 372 -31.87 -14.53 -17.34
C GLY A 372 -30.53 -15.18 -16.93
N GLY A 373 -29.62 -14.43 -16.29
CA GLY A 373 -28.44 -15.00 -15.61
C GLY A 373 -27.17 -15.12 -16.47
N VAL A 374 -27.23 -14.79 -17.76
CA VAL A 374 -26.06 -14.69 -18.64
C VAL A 374 -25.08 -13.63 -18.12
N ASN A 375 -23.79 -13.95 -18.11
CA ASN A 375 -22.73 -12.99 -17.79
C ASN A 375 -22.13 -12.46 -19.10
N VAL A 376 -22.09 -11.14 -19.28
CA VAL A 376 -21.43 -10.48 -20.41
C VAL A 376 -20.28 -9.60 -19.93
N ALA A 377 -19.26 -9.44 -20.77
CA ALA A 377 -18.12 -8.59 -20.55
C ALA A 377 -18.28 -7.28 -21.33
N VAL A 378 -18.52 -6.17 -20.64
CA VAL A 378 -18.72 -4.84 -21.20
C VAL A 378 -17.44 -4.02 -21.09
N LYS A 379 -16.80 -3.74 -22.22
CA LYS A 379 -15.63 -2.85 -22.32
C LYS A 379 -16.12 -1.43 -22.62
N ARG A 380 -15.91 -0.50 -21.68
CA ARG A 380 -16.05 0.95 -21.91
C ARG A 380 -14.72 1.47 -22.45
N VAL A 381 -14.70 1.86 -23.72
CA VAL A 381 -13.51 2.38 -24.42
C VAL A 381 -13.27 3.84 -24.04
N LYS A 382 -12.01 4.24 -23.88
CA LYS A 382 -11.59 5.63 -23.63
C LYS A 382 -10.72 6.17 -24.78
N ASN A 383 -10.66 7.50 -24.89
CA ASN A 383 -9.70 8.26 -25.72
C ASN A 383 -9.66 7.80 -27.19
N TRP A 384 -10.83 7.68 -27.83
CA TRP A 384 -10.97 7.20 -29.20
C TRP A 384 -10.94 8.36 -30.21
N VAL A 385 -10.12 8.22 -31.27
CA VAL A 385 -9.74 9.35 -32.16
C VAL A 385 -10.39 9.28 -33.56
N ILE A 386 -10.97 8.12 -33.95
CA ILE A 386 -11.69 8.00 -35.24
C ILE A 386 -13.18 8.35 -35.07
N SER A 387 -13.83 8.74 -36.16
CA SER A 387 -15.23 9.16 -36.11
C SER A 387 -16.19 8.03 -35.73
N LYS A 388 -17.39 8.39 -35.26
CA LYS A 388 -18.51 7.46 -35.01
C LYS A 388 -18.86 6.63 -36.25
N GLU A 389 -18.77 7.21 -37.44
CA GLU A 389 -19.02 6.48 -38.70
C GLU A 389 -17.91 5.46 -38.99
N ASP A 390 -16.64 5.83 -38.79
CA ASP A 390 -15.50 4.93 -38.97
C ASP A 390 -15.48 3.81 -37.91
N PHE A 391 -15.84 4.11 -36.67
CA PHE A 391 -16.00 3.11 -35.60
C PHE A 391 -17.11 2.12 -35.94
N ASN A 392 -18.28 2.60 -36.36
CA ASN A 392 -19.39 1.74 -36.76
C ASN A 392 -18.99 0.81 -37.93
N LYS A 393 -18.34 1.35 -38.97
CA LYS A 393 -17.79 0.54 -40.08
C LYS A 393 -16.77 -0.50 -39.59
N ARG A 394 -15.86 -0.10 -38.71
CA ARG A 394 -14.82 -0.97 -38.13
C ARG A 394 -15.42 -2.10 -37.29
N MET A 395 -16.44 -1.83 -36.47
CA MET A 395 -17.13 -2.87 -35.69
C MET A 395 -17.95 -3.81 -36.57
N GLN A 396 -18.66 -3.29 -37.59
CA GLN A 396 -19.36 -4.11 -38.59
C GLN A 396 -18.40 -5.00 -39.39
N ARG A 397 -17.21 -4.50 -39.72
CA ARG A 397 -16.18 -5.28 -40.42
C ARG A 397 -15.58 -6.38 -39.53
N ILE A 398 -15.34 -6.09 -38.25
CA ILE A 398 -14.88 -7.08 -37.25
C ILE A 398 -15.95 -8.15 -37.01
N ASP A 399 -17.24 -7.79 -36.96
CA ASP A 399 -18.33 -8.74 -36.80
C ASP A 399 -18.35 -9.81 -37.92
N GLN A 400 -18.04 -9.42 -39.15
CA GLN A 400 -17.94 -10.34 -40.31
C GLN A 400 -16.76 -11.33 -40.22
N VAL A 401 -15.74 -11.08 -39.40
CA VAL A 401 -14.51 -11.90 -39.32
C VAL A 401 -14.61 -12.87 -38.14
N LYS A 402 -15.40 -13.94 -38.32
CA LYS A 402 -15.55 -15.03 -37.35
C LYS A 402 -14.41 -16.05 -37.47
N HIS A 403 -13.83 -16.44 -36.33
CA HIS A 403 -12.83 -17.52 -36.21
C HIS A 403 -12.92 -18.11 -34.78
N PRO A 404 -12.76 -19.43 -34.57
CA PRO A 404 -12.95 -20.05 -33.25
C PRO A 404 -12.11 -19.44 -32.12
N ASN A 405 -10.90 -18.96 -32.45
CA ASN A 405 -9.96 -18.36 -31.51
C ASN A 405 -9.92 -16.82 -31.56
N LEU A 406 -10.95 -16.16 -32.10
CA LEU A 406 -11.21 -14.71 -31.97
C LEU A 406 -12.49 -14.52 -31.16
N LEU A 407 -12.47 -13.69 -30.12
CA LEU A 407 -13.63 -13.50 -29.25
C LEU A 407 -14.74 -12.73 -29.99
N PRO A 408 -15.95 -13.30 -30.18
CA PRO A 408 -17.00 -12.65 -30.95
C PRO A 408 -17.58 -11.45 -30.19
N LEU A 409 -17.66 -10.32 -30.88
CA LEU A 409 -18.43 -9.15 -30.43
C LEU A 409 -19.93 -9.51 -30.49
N LEU A 410 -20.65 -9.30 -29.39
CA LEU A 410 -22.08 -9.57 -29.24
C LEU A 410 -22.94 -8.34 -29.55
N ALA A 411 -22.48 -7.17 -29.11
CA ALA A 411 -23.13 -5.88 -29.36
C ALA A 411 -22.12 -4.74 -29.20
N TYR A 412 -22.43 -3.58 -29.77
CA TYR A 412 -21.68 -2.35 -29.54
C TYR A 412 -22.58 -1.11 -29.45
N TYR A 413 -22.10 -0.09 -28.75
CA TYR A 413 -22.73 1.22 -28.65
C TYR A 413 -21.70 2.28 -29.03
N CYS A 414 -22.13 3.31 -29.74
CA CYS A 414 -21.32 4.49 -30.03
C CYS A 414 -22.17 5.76 -29.98
N SER A 415 -21.88 6.62 -29.01
CA SER A 415 -22.21 8.04 -29.06
C SER A 415 -20.94 8.85 -29.30
N ASP A 416 -21.10 10.17 -29.36
CA ASP A 416 -20.01 11.12 -29.60
C ASP A 416 -19.19 11.39 -28.32
N GLN A 417 -19.45 10.62 -27.24
CA GLN A 417 -18.83 10.71 -25.91
C GLN A 417 -18.52 9.34 -25.30
N GLU A 418 -19.30 8.29 -25.60
CA GLU A 418 -19.18 6.96 -24.99
C GLU A 418 -19.20 5.85 -26.03
N MET A 419 -18.32 4.86 -25.84
CA MET A 419 -18.25 3.65 -26.68
C MET A 419 -18.19 2.42 -25.79
N PHE A 420 -19.14 1.51 -25.99
CA PHE A 420 -19.22 0.23 -25.29
C PHE A 420 -19.14 -0.92 -26.28
N LEU A 421 -18.47 -1.99 -25.87
CA LEU A 421 -18.35 -3.24 -26.60
C LEU A 421 -18.73 -4.38 -25.67
N VAL A 422 -19.63 -5.24 -26.11
CA VAL A 422 -20.18 -6.34 -25.31
C VAL A 422 -19.67 -7.66 -25.89
N TYR A 423 -19.04 -8.47 -25.06
CA TYR A 423 -18.56 -9.82 -25.39
C TYR A 423 -19.15 -10.84 -24.40
N GLU A 424 -19.05 -12.13 -24.70
CA GLU A 424 -19.37 -13.17 -23.73
C GLU A 424 -18.33 -13.22 -22.60
N PHE A 425 -18.75 -13.30 -21.34
CA PHE A 425 -17.82 -13.32 -20.20
C PHE A 425 -17.09 -14.68 -20.08
N GLN A 426 -15.80 -14.68 -20.42
CA GLN A 426 -14.95 -15.88 -20.36
C GLN A 426 -14.55 -16.19 -18.90
N GLN A 427 -15.01 -17.33 -18.37
CA GLN A 427 -14.90 -17.65 -16.94
C GLN A 427 -13.48 -18.01 -16.50
N ASN A 428 -12.68 -18.61 -17.39
CA ASN A 428 -11.30 -19.00 -17.11
C ASN A 428 -10.31 -17.81 -17.15
N GLY A 429 -10.79 -16.59 -17.41
CA GLY A 429 -9.99 -15.37 -17.33
C GLY A 429 -9.01 -15.21 -18.50
N SER A 430 -7.84 -14.62 -18.21
CA SER A 430 -6.79 -14.34 -19.20
C SER A 430 -5.61 -15.28 -19.08
N LEU A 431 -4.86 -15.47 -20.16
CA LEU A 431 -3.62 -16.26 -20.19
C LEU A 431 -2.61 -15.77 -19.15
N PHE A 432 -2.45 -14.44 -19.02
CA PHE A 432 -1.62 -13.82 -17.98
C PHE A 432 -2.00 -14.28 -16.57
N SER A 433 -3.31 -14.34 -16.28
CA SER A 433 -3.85 -14.74 -14.98
C SER A 433 -3.61 -16.23 -14.66
N LEU A 434 -3.37 -17.06 -15.67
CA LEU A 434 -3.13 -18.50 -15.53
C LEU A 434 -1.64 -18.87 -15.54
N LEU A 435 -0.81 -18.12 -16.26
CA LEU A 435 0.65 -18.26 -16.20
C LEU A 435 1.21 -17.67 -14.91
N HIS A 436 0.73 -16.51 -14.46
CA HIS A 436 1.33 -15.74 -13.37
C HIS A 436 0.40 -15.59 -12.15
N GLY A 437 -0.62 -16.44 -12.05
CA GLY A 437 -1.60 -16.44 -10.97
C GLY A 437 -1.10 -17.02 -9.64
N SER A 438 -2.04 -17.19 -8.70
CA SER A 438 -1.78 -17.78 -7.37
C SER A 438 -1.16 -19.19 -7.47
N PRO A 439 -0.41 -19.72 -6.47
CA PRO A 439 0.40 -20.93 -6.61
C PRO A 439 -0.30 -22.23 -7.06
N ASN A 440 -1.64 -22.26 -7.01
CA ASN A 440 -2.47 -23.38 -7.48
C ASN A 440 -2.93 -23.23 -8.95
N SER A 441 -2.40 -22.27 -9.70
CA SER A 441 -2.79 -22.03 -11.10
C SER A 441 -2.44 -23.22 -12.00
N GLN A 442 -3.30 -23.50 -12.98
CA GLN A 442 -3.21 -24.71 -13.81
C GLN A 442 -2.03 -24.61 -14.79
N ARG A 443 -0.91 -25.25 -14.43
CA ARG A 443 0.33 -25.19 -15.22
C ARG A 443 0.19 -25.93 -16.56
N PHE A 444 0.51 -25.23 -17.64
CA PHE A 444 0.43 -25.78 -19.00
C PHE A 444 1.66 -26.65 -19.32
N LYS A 445 1.41 -27.87 -19.82
CA LYS A 445 2.41 -28.78 -20.39
C LYS A 445 3.02 -28.21 -21.68
N TRP A 446 4.19 -28.68 -22.09
CA TRP A 446 4.86 -28.22 -23.32
C TRP A 446 3.95 -28.24 -24.55
N GLY A 447 3.31 -29.38 -24.83
CA GLY A 447 2.38 -29.53 -25.96
C GLY A 447 1.18 -28.58 -25.88
N SER A 448 0.68 -28.29 -24.68
CA SER A 448 -0.40 -27.31 -24.47
C SER A 448 0.04 -25.89 -24.81
N ARG A 449 1.26 -25.47 -24.41
CA ARG A 449 1.79 -24.12 -24.70
C ARG A 449 2.05 -23.92 -26.20
N VAL A 450 2.65 -24.91 -26.87
CA VAL A 450 2.89 -24.87 -28.32
C VAL A 450 1.56 -24.81 -29.10
N ASN A 451 0.58 -25.64 -28.73
CA ASN A 451 -0.76 -25.62 -29.34
C ASN A 451 -1.48 -24.27 -29.10
N LEU A 452 -1.40 -23.71 -27.89
CA LEU A 452 -1.96 -22.40 -27.57
C LEU A 452 -1.36 -21.30 -28.45
N ALA A 453 -0.03 -21.24 -28.53
CA ALA A 453 0.69 -20.28 -29.37
C ALA A 453 0.38 -20.47 -30.86
N ALA A 454 0.26 -21.71 -31.34
CA ALA A 454 -0.13 -22.00 -32.73
C ALA A 454 -1.56 -21.53 -33.05
N LYS A 455 -2.51 -21.71 -32.13
CA LYS A 455 -3.90 -21.23 -32.29
C LYS A 455 -3.99 -19.70 -32.25
N ILE A 456 -3.24 -19.04 -31.36
CA ILE A 456 -3.14 -17.57 -31.33
C ILE A 456 -2.53 -17.05 -32.64
N ALA A 457 -1.42 -17.63 -33.10
CA ALA A 457 -0.78 -17.23 -34.36
C ALA A 457 -1.69 -17.46 -35.58
N GLY A 458 -2.38 -18.61 -35.66
CA GLY A 458 -3.31 -18.93 -36.72
C GLY A 458 -4.53 -17.98 -36.77
N ALA A 459 -5.09 -17.65 -35.60
CA ALA A 459 -6.17 -16.67 -35.48
C ALA A 459 -5.74 -15.26 -35.90
N LEU A 460 -4.54 -14.84 -35.48
CA LEU A 460 -3.98 -13.55 -35.81
C LEU A 460 -3.63 -13.44 -37.30
N ALA A 461 -3.09 -14.50 -37.92
CA ALA A 461 -2.86 -14.56 -39.36
C ALA A 461 -4.17 -14.56 -40.17
N PHE A 462 -5.19 -15.30 -39.72
CA PHE A 462 -6.53 -15.23 -40.32
C PHE A 462 -7.11 -13.81 -40.23
N ALA A 463 -6.99 -13.15 -39.08
CA ALA A 463 -7.46 -11.79 -38.89
C ALA A 463 -6.69 -10.79 -39.76
N HIS A 464 -5.34 -10.86 -39.78
CA HIS A 464 -4.48 -10.02 -40.61
C HIS A 464 -4.87 -10.15 -42.09
N ARG A 465 -4.91 -11.36 -42.66
CA ARG A 465 -5.33 -11.57 -44.07
C ARG A 465 -6.75 -11.07 -44.36
N SER A 466 -7.67 -11.20 -43.39
CA SER A 466 -9.07 -10.79 -43.56
C SER A 466 -9.30 -9.29 -43.44
N LEU A 467 -8.40 -8.56 -42.76
CA LEU A 467 -8.58 -7.17 -42.35
C LEU A 467 -7.47 -6.22 -42.84
N GLN A 468 -6.48 -6.73 -43.60
CA GLN A 468 -5.37 -5.94 -44.13
C GLN A 468 -5.85 -4.78 -44.99
N ASN A 469 -6.80 -5.03 -45.90
CA ASN A 469 -7.39 -4.02 -46.79
C ASN A 469 -8.20 -2.95 -46.04
N ASP A 470 -8.70 -3.29 -44.85
CA ASP A 470 -9.44 -2.38 -43.96
C ASP A 470 -8.49 -1.60 -43.02
N GLY A 471 -7.20 -1.96 -42.97
CA GLY A 471 -6.20 -1.39 -42.05
C GLY A 471 -6.37 -1.80 -40.58
N ILE A 472 -7.14 -2.86 -40.29
CA ILE A 472 -7.53 -3.23 -38.91
C ILE A 472 -6.58 -4.30 -38.34
N ALA A 473 -5.42 -3.83 -37.83
CA ALA A 473 -4.56 -4.58 -36.93
C ALA A 473 -5.17 -4.67 -35.50
N HIS A 474 -4.65 -5.56 -34.65
CA HIS A 474 -5.05 -5.64 -33.23
C HIS A 474 -4.50 -4.44 -32.43
N GLY A 475 -3.23 -4.10 -32.61
CA GLY A 475 -2.55 -2.88 -32.14
C GLY A 475 -2.13 -2.86 -30.66
N ASN A 476 -2.57 -3.82 -29.85
CA ASN A 476 -2.22 -3.90 -28.42
C ASN A 476 -2.12 -5.36 -27.92
N LEU A 477 -1.47 -6.24 -28.69
CA LEU A 477 -1.46 -7.69 -28.42
C LEU A 477 -0.55 -8.03 -27.21
N LYS A 478 -1.12 -8.76 -26.25
CA LYS A 478 -0.51 -9.16 -24.98
C LYS A 478 -1.34 -10.28 -24.31
N SER A 479 -0.76 -11.07 -23.42
CA SER A 479 -1.43 -12.21 -22.76
C SER A 479 -2.66 -11.85 -21.93
N THR A 480 -2.74 -10.63 -21.39
CA THR A 480 -3.98 -10.12 -20.72
C THR A 480 -5.15 -9.91 -21.69
N ASN A 481 -4.92 -9.85 -23.01
CA ASN A 481 -5.96 -9.79 -24.04
C ASN A 481 -6.28 -11.16 -24.66
N ILE A 482 -5.52 -12.21 -24.33
CA ILE A 482 -5.84 -13.60 -24.67
C ILE A 482 -6.70 -14.14 -23.53
N LEU A 483 -8.00 -14.33 -23.78
CA LEU A 483 -8.90 -14.98 -22.82
C LEU A 483 -8.97 -16.47 -23.12
N LEU A 484 -9.31 -17.30 -22.12
CA LEU A 484 -9.57 -18.72 -22.35
C LEU A 484 -11.07 -19.04 -22.26
N SER A 485 -11.57 -19.80 -23.24
CA SER A 485 -12.93 -20.35 -23.20
C SER A 485 -13.10 -21.38 -22.09
N ASN A 486 -14.34 -21.83 -21.87
CA ASN A 486 -14.65 -22.91 -20.91
C ASN A 486 -13.87 -24.21 -21.22
N ASP A 487 -13.55 -24.45 -22.50
CA ASP A 487 -12.76 -25.60 -22.99
C ASP A 487 -11.23 -25.37 -22.93
N MET A 488 -10.78 -24.28 -22.30
CA MET A 488 -9.39 -23.81 -22.24
C MET A 488 -8.78 -23.41 -23.61
N GLU A 489 -9.61 -23.12 -24.59
CA GLU A 489 -9.19 -22.65 -25.92
C GLU A 489 -8.89 -21.14 -25.90
N PRO A 490 -7.82 -20.67 -26.58
CA PRO A 490 -7.46 -19.25 -26.59
C PRO A 490 -8.39 -18.44 -27.49
N CYS A 491 -8.88 -17.31 -26.99
CA CYS A 491 -9.69 -16.34 -27.73
C CYS A 491 -9.02 -14.96 -27.65
N ILE A 492 -8.57 -14.43 -28.79
CA ILE A 492 -8.05 -13.05 -28.86
C ILE A 492 -9.22 -12.08 -28.67
N SER A 493 -9.16 -11.28 -27.61
CA SER A 493 -10.16 -10.26 -27.26
C SER A 493 -9.65 -8.85 -27.57
N GLU A 494 -10.55 -7.85 -27.58
CA GLU A 494 -10.20 -6.44 -27.86
C GLU A 494 -9.52 -6.21 -29.24
N TYR A 495 -9.79 -7.09 -30.22
CA TYR A 495 -9.26 -6.95 -31.57
C TYR A 495 -9.73 -5.65 -32.23
N GLY A 496 -8.80 -4.94 -32.86
CA GLY A 496 -9.09 -3.70 -33.56
C GLY A 496 -9.34 -2.48 -32.65
N LEU A 497 -9.13 -2.59 -31.33
CA LEU A 497 -9.42 -1.51 -30.38
C LEU A 497 -8.25 -0.55 -30.12
N ARG A 498 -7.35 -0.36 -31.09
CA ARG A 498 -6.40 0.75 -31.11
C ARG A 498 -6.61 1.60 -32.36
N ALA A 499 -6.74 2.91 -32.16
CA ALA A 499 -6.73 3.87 -33.25
C ALA A 499 -5.34 3.90 -33.90
N VAL A 500 -5.33 3.92 -35.23
CA VAL A 500 -4.18 4.33 -36.05
C VAL A 500 -4.59 5.66 -36.68
N GLU A 501 -3.66 6.60 -36.82
CA GLU A 501 -3.94 7.99 -37.24
C GLU A 501 -4.70 8.07 -38.59
N HIS A 502 -5.43 9.16 -38.84
CA HIS A 502 -6.46 9.23 -39.88
C HIS A 502 -6.07 8.61 -41.24
N PRO A 503 -6.91 7.74 -41.85
CA PRO A 503 -6.58 7.02 -43.09
C PRO A 503 -6.39 7.94 -44.32
N LYS A 504 -6.73 9.23 -44.22
CA LYS A 504 -6.45 10.23 -45.27
C LYS A 504 -4.98 10.68 -45.32
N ASN A 505 -4.22 10.49 -44.23
CA ASN A 505 -2.81 10.86 -44.12
C ASN A 505 -1.86 9.66 -43.91
N GLN A 506 -2.39 8.43 -43.87
CA GLN A 506 -1.55 7.23 -43.71
C GLN A 506 -0.74 6.97 -44.98
N THR A 507 0.56 6.76 -44.81
CA THR A 507 1.37 6.04 -45.81
C THR A 507 1.21 4.54 -45.58
N ILE A 508 1.46 3.73 -46.61
CA ILE A 508 1.43 2.25 -46.52
C ILE A 508 2.36 1.74 -45.40
N ILE A 509 3.41 2.50 -45.09
CA ILE A 509 4.39 2.24 -44.02
C ILE A 509 3.74 2.24 -42.62
N SER A 510 2.86 3.20 -42.30
CA SER A 510 2.25 3.26 -40.96
C SER A 510 1.20 2.16 -40.72
N GLN A 511 0.52 1.72 -41.78
CA GLN A 511 -0.32 0.52 -41.73
C GLN A 511 0.52 -0.74 -41.50
N ASN A 512 1.58 -0.94 -42.27
CA ASN A 512 2.48 -2.09 -42.12
C ASN A 512 3.07 -2.16 -40.70
N ASN A 513 3.54 -1.03 -40.16
CA ASN A 513 4.04 -0.92 -38.79
C ASN A 513 3.01 -1.34 -37.72
N SER A 514 1.72 -1.16 -37.98
CA SER A 514 0.65 -1.57 -37.05
C SER A 514 0.50 -3.10 -37.00
N PHE A 515 0.48 -3.78 -38.15
CA PHE A 515 0.49 -5.25 -38.20
C PHE A 515 1.81 -5.84 -37.66
N LYS A 516 2.95 -5.20 -37.92
CA LYS A 516 4.26 -5.56 -37.34
C LYS A 516 4.35 -5.29 -35.82
N SER A 517 3.44 -4.51 -35.25
CA SER A 517 3.31 -4.34 -33.79
C SER A 517 2.65 -5.57 -33.14
N ASP A 518 1.66 -6.17 -33.80
CA ASP A 518 1.04 -7.42 -33.33
C ASP A 518 2.03 -8.59 -33.33
N VAL A 519 2.93 -8.66 -34.33
CA VAL A 519 4.02 -9.65 -34.38
C VAL A 519 4.96 -9.49 -33.17
N TYR A 520 5.31 -8.25 -32.79
CA TYR A 520 6.11 -7.98 -31.60
C TYR A 520 5.39 -8.42 -30.31
N GLY A 521 4.10 -8.08 -30.16
CA GLY A 521 3.29 -8.52 -29.02
C GLY A 521 3.15 -10.04 -28.92
N PHE A 522 3.08 -10.74 -30.06
CA PHE A 522 3.13 -12.21 -30.09
C PHE A 522 4.51 -12.74 -29.65
N GLY A 523 5.60 -12.06 -30.04
CA GLY A 523 6.96 -12.36 -29.56
C GLY A 523 7.08 -12.31 -28.03
N VAL A 524 6.44 -11.34 -27.36
CA VAL A 524 6.39 -11.26 -25.89
C VAL A 524 5.60 -12.44 -25.31
N ILE A 525 4.43 -12.78 -25.87
CA ILE A 525 3.62 -13.93 -25.43
C ILE A 525 4.40 -15.26 -25.56
N LEU A 526 5.25 -15.41 -26.58
CA LEU A 526 6.14 -16.59 -26.68
C LEU A 526 7.17 -16.66 -25.54
N LEU A 527 7.72 -15.52 -25.09
CA LEU A 527 8.63 -15.50 -23.94
C LEU A 527 7.89 -15.86 -22.64
N GLU A 528 6.72 -15.28 -22.39
CA GLU A 528 5.88 -15.57 -21.21
C GLU A 528 5.49 -17.06 -21.15
N LEU A 529 5.16 -17.67 -22.30
CA LEU A 529 4.87 -19.10 -22.41
C LEU A 529 6.11 -19.98 -22.18
N LEU A 530 7.31 -19.54 -22.61
CA LEU A 530 8.55 -20.26 -22.39
C LEU A 530 9.06 -20.18 -20.94
N ALA A 531 8.93 -19.02 -20.29
CA ALA A 531 9.46 -18.77 -18.95
C ALA A 531 8.48 -19.07 -17.80
N GLY A 532 7.17 -19.00 -18.07
CA GLY A 532 6.12 -19.21 -17.05
C GLY A 532 5.90 -18.02 -16.10
N ASN A 533 6.77 -17.00 -16.14
CA ASN A 533 6.66 -15.78 -15.33
C ASN A 533 6.50 -14.52 -16.22
N GLU A 534 6.13 -13.41 -15.60
CA GLU A 534 5.98 -12.13 -16.30
C GLU A 534 7.38 -11.61 -16.71
N VAL A 535 7.55 -11.34 -18.00
CA VAL A 535 8.81 -10.84 -18.57
C VAL A 535 8.94 -9.35 -18.26
N GLN A 536 9.40 -9.05 -17.04
CA GLN A 536 9.56 -7.67 -16.58
C GLN A 536 10.57 -6.91 -17.46
N ASN A 537 10.24 -5.65 -17.75
CA ASN A 537 10.94 -4.83 -18.74
C ASN A 537 12.28 -4.31 -18.19
N VAL A 538 13.30 -5.17 -18.15
CA VAL A 538 14.70 -4.80 -17.89
C VAL A 538 15.14 -3.77 -18.94
N GLY A 539 15.80 -2.69 -18.49
CA GLY A 539 16.02 -1.50 -19.31
C GLY A 539 16.80 -1.75 -20.61
N SER A 540 16.37 -1.07 -21.68
CA SER A 540 16.98 -1.00 -23.02
C SER A 540 17.17 -2.33 -23.77
N ASP A 541 16.28 -2.54 -24.75
CA ASP A 541 16.25 -3.61 -25.76
C ASP A 541 16.10 -5.07 -25.27
N LEU A 542 14.84 -5.51 -25.22
CA LEU A 542 14.44 -6.89 -24.98
C LEU A 542 14.99 -7.88 -26.02
N ALA A 543 15.25 -7.47 -27.26
CA ALA A 543 15.82 -8.36 -28.28
C ALA A 543 17.30 -8.69 -27.96
N SER A 544 18.09 -7.69 -27.58
CA SER A 544 19.46 -7.90 -27.08
C SER A 544 19.50 -8.77 -25.82
N TRP A 545 18.53 -8.63 -24.91
CA TRP A 545 18.41 -9.52 -23.75
C TRP A 545 18.12 -10.99 -24.14
N VAL A 546 17.14 -11.24 -25.01
CA VAL A 546 16.86 -12.60 -25.53
C VAL A 546 18.07 -13.17 -26.28
N GLN A 547 18.78 -12.34 -27.05
CA GLN A 547 20.01 -12.77 -27.73
C GLN A 547 21.11 -13.20 -26.74
N SER A 548 21.21 -12.54 -25.58
CA SER A 548 22.09 -12.96 -24.49
C SER A 548 21.71 -14.34 -23.93
N VAL A 549 20.42 -14.58 -23.67
CA VAL A 549 19.88 -15.86 -23.17
C VAL A 549 20.13 -17.02 -24.13
N ILE A 550 20.10 -16.76 -25.44
CA ILE A 550 20.45 -17.74 -26.49
C ILE A 550 21.97 -18.01 -26.55
N SER A 551 22.81 -17.03 -26.20
CA SER A 551 24.27 -17.09 -26.40
C SER A 551 25.09 -17.61 -25.21
N GLY A 552 24.50 -17.65 -24.01
CA GLY A 552 25.17 -18.10 -22.77
C GLY A 552 24.59 -19.40 -22.20
N GLU A 553 25.30 -20.01 -21.25
CA GLU A 553 24.89 -21.27 -20.60
C GLU A 553 23.58 -21.18 -19.78
N GLN A 554 22.98 -20.00 -19.67
CA GLN A 554 21.76 -19.71 -18.91
C GLN A 554 20.45 -20.10 -19.63
N THR A 555 20.48 -20.61 -20.86
CA THR A 555 19.26 -20.91 -21.64
C THR A 555 18.31 -21.87 -20.91
N VAL A 556 18.83 -22.83 -20.14
CA VAL A 556 18.04 -23.79 -19.33
C VAL A 556 17.44 -23.13 -18.07
N GLU A 557 17.99 -22.00 -17.60
CA GLU A 557 17.45 -21.27 -16.45
C GLU A 557 16.34 -20.29 -16.81
N PHE A 558 16.23 -19.90 -18.09
CA PHE A 558 15.14 -19.08 -18.60
C PHE A 558 13.84 -19.88 -18.78
N PHE A 559 13.92 -21.16 -19.17
CA PHE A 559 12.72 -21.97 -19.38
C PHE A 559 12.03 -22.35 -18.06
N ASP A 560 10.70 -22.38 -18.11
CA ASP A 560 9.86 -22.86 -17.01
C ASP A 560 10.30 -24.27 -16.58
N ARG A 561 10.59 -24.44 -15.29
CA ARG A 561 11.12 -25.68 -14.72
C ARG A 561 10.26 -26.90 -15.06
N ASP A 562 8.95 -26.74 -15.17
CA ASP A 562 8.06 -27.86 -15.48
C ASP A 562 8.20 -28.32 -16.95
N LEU A 563 8.56 -27.44 -17.88
CA LEU A 563 8.86 -27.81 -19.28
C LEU A 563 10.14 -28.65 -19.36
N VAL A 564 11.16 -28.25 -18.61
CA VAL A 564 12.45 -28.96 -18.50
C VAL A 564 12.23 -30.33 -17.83
N LEU A 565 11.41 -30.41 -16.78
CA LEU A 565 11.10 -31.65 -16.06
C LEU A 565 10.21 -32.63 -16.87
N GLU A 566 9.37 -32.14 -17.78
CA GLU A 566 8.62 -33.00 -18.72
C GLU A 566 9.47 -33.55 -19.88
N GLY A 567 10.76 -33.17 -19.98
CA GLY A 567 11.64 -33.63 -21.05
C GLY A 567 11.31 -33.00 -22.41
N ALA A 568 10.80 -31.76 -22.42
CA ALA A 568 10.76 -30.97 -23.64
C ALA A 568 12.21 -30.80 -24.16
N SER A 569 12.46 -31.22 -25.39
CA SER A 569 13.81 -31.16 -25.98
C SER A 569 14.30 -29.71 -26.07
N ASP A 570 15.47 -29.42 -25.50
CA ASP A 570 16.08 -28.08 -25.49
C ASP A 570 16.08 -27.44 -26.89
N GLU A 571 16.41 -28.21 -27.93
CA GLU A 571 16.37 -27.78 -29.34
C GLU A 571 15.01 -27.17 -29.76
N ARG A 572 13.88 -27.75 -29.35
CA ARG A 572 12.54 -27.21 -29.69
C ARG A 572 12.21 -25.95 -28.89
N MET A 573 12.67 -25.85 -27.64
CA MET A 573 12.47 -24.66 -26.80
C MET A 573 13.35 -23.49 -27.29
N VAL A 574 14.61 -23.78 -27.64
CA VAL A 574 15.56 -22.86 -28.27
C VAL A 574 15.08 -22.41 -29.65
N ASN A 575 14.52 -23.31 -30.47
CA ASN A 575 13.92 -22.93 -31.75
C ASN A 575 12.73 -21.98 -31.57
N LEU A 576 11.89 -22.19 -30.55
CA LEU A 576 10.79 -21.26 -30.24
C LEU A 576 11.31 -19.91 -29.71
N LEU A 577 12.39 -19.91 -28.94
CA LEU A 577 13.07 -18.69 -28.48
C LEU A 577 13.69 -17.88 -29.63
N HIS A 578 14.21 -18.54 -30.68
CA HIS A 578 14.64 -17.88 -31.91
C HIS A 578 13.48 -17.29 -32.72
N VAL A 579 12.28 -17.90 -32.69
CA VAL A 579 11.06 -17.29 -33.27
C VAL A 579 10.66 -16.04 -32.49
N ALA A 580 10.67 -16.10 -31.15
CA ALA A 580 10.42 -14.94 -30.30
C ALA A 580 11.40 -13.79 -30.59
N LEU A 581 12.71 -14.06 -30.65
CA LEU A 581 13.74 -13.08 -30.99
C LEU A 581 13.46 -12.35 -32.32
N LYS A 582 13.10 -13.10 -33.38
CA LYS A 582 12.77 -12.52 -34.69
C LYS A 582 11.52 -11.63 -34.64
N CYS A 583 10.51 -12.02 -33.87
CA CYS A 583 9.31 -11.22 -33.64
C CYS A 583 9.61 -9.92 -32.87
N LEU A 584 10.58 -9.95 -31.95
CA LEU A 584 10.93 -8.86 -31.05
C LEU A 584 11.89 -7.82 -31.65
N SER A 585 12.32 -7.95 -32.91
CA SER A 585 13.28 -7.02 -33.53
C SER A 585 12.86 -5.55 -33.37
N PRO A 586 13.77 -4.62 -33.00
CA PRO A 586 13.43 -3.20 -32.89
C PRO A 586 13.01 -2.57 -34.22
N PHE A 587 13.44 -3.14 -35.35
CA PHE A 587 13.07 -2.69 -36.70
C PHE A 587 11.81 -3.43 -37.20
N PRO A 588 10.68 -2.75 -37.48
CA PRO A 588 9.44 -3.41 -37.89
C PRO A 588 9.54 -4.24 -39.17
N ASP A 589 10.28 -3.78 -40.17
CA ASP A 589 10.47 -4.48 -41.45
C ASP A 589 11.29 -5.77 -41.30
N SER A 590 12.15 -5.85 -40.28
CA SER A 590 12.96 -7.05 -39.97
C SER A 590 12.19 -8.15 -39.23
N ARG A 591 10.97 -7.86 -38.75
CA ARG A 591 10.10 -8.87 -38.14
C ARG A 591 9.45 -9.72 -39.25
N PRO A 592 9.18 -11.02 -39.04
CA PRO A 592 8.49 -11.87 -40.02
C PRO A 592 7.05 -11.40 -40.31
N SER A 593 6.37 -12.01 -41.28
CA SER A 593 4.89 -11.94 -41.33
C SER A 593 4.28 -12.86 -40.28
N ILE A 594 3.05 -12.57 -39.83
CA ILE A 594 2.35 -13.49 -38.91
C ILE A 594 1.99 -14.82 -39.62
N ASP A 595 1.84 -14.83 -40.93
CA ASP A 595 1.64 -16.05 -41.73
C ASP A 595 2.87 -16.99 -41.71
N GLU A 596 4.08 -16.43 -41.81
CA GLU A 596 5.33 -17.19 -41.60
C GLU A 596 5.37 -17.77 -40.18
N VAL A 597 5.09 -16.95 -39.17
CA VAL A 597 5.10 -17.37 -37.76
C VAL A 597 4.04 -18.45 -37.50
N ALA A 598 2.81 -18.28 -37.99
CA ALA A 598 1.74 -19.27 -37.87
C ALA A 598 2.10 -20.58 -38.58
N THR A 599 2.80 -20.53 -39.71
CA THR A 599 3.33 -21.72 -40.42
C THR A 599 4.41 -22.42 -39.59
N ILE A 600 5.34 -21.67 -39.00
CA ILE A 600 6.38 -22.24 -38.12
C ILE A 600 5.73 -22.88 -36.88
N MET A 601 4.77 -22.19 -36.25
CA MET A 601 4.06 -22.70 -35.08
C MET A 601 3.20 -23.93 -35.39
N SER A 602 2.54 -23.99 -36.56
CA SER A 602 1.75 -25.17 -36.96
C SER A 602 2.64 -26.38 -37.22
N ASN A 603 3.82 -26.20 -37.82
CA ASN A 603 4.82 -27.26 -37.96
C ASN A 603 5.35 -27.75 -36.60
N LEU A 604 5.65 -26.83 -35.67
CA LEU A 604 6.09 -27.17 -34.30
C LEU A 604 4.99 -27.88 -33.48
N SER A 605 3.71 -27.61 -33.77
CA SER A 605 2.56 -28.24 -33.12
C SER A 605 2.12 -29.56 -33.78
N GLY A 606 2.31 -29.72 -35.10
CA GLY A 606 1.94 -30.92 -35.85
C GLY A 606 2.92 -32.09 -35.71
N ALA A 607 4.12 -31.84 -35.16
CA ALA A 607 5.14 -32.83 -34.87
C ALA A 607 4.83 -33.70 -33.63
N ILE A 608 3.68 -34.40 -33.66
CA ILE A 608 3.34 -35.53 -32.78
C ILE A 608 2.73 -36.65 -33.65
N PRO A 609 3.58 -37.53 -34.18
CA PRO A 609 3.34 -38.96 -34.06
C PRO A 609 4.51 -39.67 -33.38
N ASP A 610 4.27 -40.88 -32.89
CA ASP A 610 5.33 -41.74 -32.36
C ASP A 610 6.35 -42.14 -33.45
N ARG A 611 7.64 -42.05 -33.08
CA ARG A 611 8.85 -42.59 -33.75
C ARG A 611 9.46 -41.85 -34.97
N LEU A 612 10.74 -41.47 -34.74
CA LEU A 612 11.94 -41.60 -35.59
C LEU A 612 12.61 -40.36 -36.23
N ASP A 613 13.95 -40.45 -36.18
CA ASP A 613 15.04 -39.86 -36.98
C ASP A 613 15.28 -38.35 -37.04
N SER A 614 16.18 -37.90 -36.16
CA SER A 614 16.92 -36.65 -36.22
C SER A 614 17.87 -36.58 -37.44
N SER A 615 17.40 -36.03 -38.56
CA SER A 615 18.25 -35.85 -39.76
C SER A 615 17.98 -34.60 -40.61
N SER A 616 17.02 -33.73 -40.24
CA SER A 616 16.69 -32.55 -41.05
C SER A 616 16.20 -31.34 -40.24
N PHE A 617 17.13 -30.51 -39.76
CA PHE A 617 17.01 -29.03 -39.73
C PHE A 617 18.37 -28.39 -39.42
N SER A 618 19.30 -28.44 -40.38
CA SER A 618 20.51 -27.60 -40.33
C SER A 618 20.15 -26.16 -40.69
N CYS A 619 20.52 -25.22 -39.84
CA CYS A 619 20.57 -23.80 -40.17
C CYS A 619 21.87 -23.23 -39.57
N ASN A 620 22.88 -23.02 -40.42
CA ASN A 620 24.23 -22.67 -39.96
C ASN A 620 24.32 -21.21 -39.50
N LEU A 621 25.04 -20.97 -38.40
CA LEU A 621 25.67 -19.69 -38.11
C LEU A 621 26.95 -19.94 -37.30
N GLU A 622 28.10 -19.69 -37.93
CA GLU A 622 29.41 -19.82 -37.31
C GLU A 622 29.75 -18.54 -36.52
N PHE A 623 30.33 -18.67 -35.32
CA PHE A 623 31.66 -18.14 -34.96
C PHE A 623 31.90 -18.30 -33.45
N CYS A 624 32.82 -19.19 -33.05
CA CYS A 624 33.19 -19.40 -31.64
C CYS A 624 34.70 -19.24 -31.45
N GLY A 625 35.11 -18.23 -30.67
CA GLY A 625 36.50 -18.00 -30.28
C GLY A 625 36.92 -18.92 -29.13
N LYS A 626 38.08 -19.58 -29.24
CA LYS A 626 38.53 -20.60 -28.26
C LYS A 626 39.35 -20.01 -27.10
N PRO A 627 39.26 -20.59 -25.88
CA PRO A 627 40.05 -20.18 -24.71
C PRO A 627 41.47 -20.78 -24.69
N VAL A 628 42.32 -20.25 -23.79
CA VAL A 628 43.69 -20.73 -23.49
C VAL A 628 43.77 -21.15 -22.00
N SER A 629 44.73 -22.01 -21.61
CA SER A 629 44.64 -22.90 -20.43
C SER A 629 45.95 -23.10 -19.63
N LYS A 630 45.86 -23.68 -18.39
CA LYS A 630 46.94 -24.32 -17.56
C LYS A 630 47.89 -23.32 -16.83
N VAL A 631 48.68 -23.57 -15.75
CA VAL A 631 49.06 -24.67 -14.78
C VAL A 631 49.91 -24.03 -13.62
N CYS A 632 50.17 -24.46 -12.37
CA CYS A 632 49.98 -25.65 -11.48
C CYS A 632 50.01 -25.21 -9.95
N PRO A 633 49.91 -26.13 -8.93
CA PRO A 633 49.71 -25.79 -7.49
C PRO A 633 50.75 -26.38 -6.47
N VAL A 634 50.39 -26.41 -5.14
CA VAL A 634 51.00 -27.17 -3.97
C VAL A 634 52.15 -26.46 -3.21
N PRO A 635 52.41 -26.61 -1.85
CA PRO A 635 51.80 -27.42 -0.75
C PRO A 635 51.36 -26.67 0.56
N ALA A 636 50.92 -27.43 1.59
CA ALA A 636 50.75 -27.03 3.03
C ALA A 636 52.00 -27.41 3.90
N SER A 637 52.12 -27.35 5.26
CA SER A 637 51.25 -27.29 6.47
C SER A 637 52.13 -26.91 7.73
N PRO A 638 51.89 -27.26 9.03
CA PRO A 638 50.73 -27.33 9.96
C PRO A 638 50.97 -26.63 11.35
N HIS A 639 50.26 -27.06 12.42
CA HIS A 639 50.33 -26.74 13.90
C HIS A 639 49.47 -25.55 14.43
N GLY A 640 48.83 -25.60 15.63
CA GLY A 640 48.54 -26.74 16.54
C GLY A 640 48.15 -26.35 18.01
N GLU A 641 47.15 -27.03 18.60
CA GLU A 641 46.85 -27.17 20.07
C GLU A 641 46.39 -25.94 20.92
N SER A 642 45.68 -26.06 22.08
CA SER A 642 44.79 -27.11 22.65
C SER A 642 43.96 -26.61 23.89
N GLY A 643 42.95 -27.41 24.32
CA GLY A 643 42.33 -27.38 25.68
C GLY A 643 41.09 -26.48 25.89
N SER A 644 40.16 -26.75 26.83
CA SER A 644 39.84 -27.96 27.63
C SER A 644 38.38 -27.88 28.17
N LYS A 645 37.82 -28.96 28.76
CA LYS A 645 36.43 -28.99 29.30
C LYS A 645 36.37 -29.32 30.80
N VAL A 646 35.43 -28.70 31.53
CA VAL A 646 35.05 -29.05 32.92
C VAL A 646 33.53 -29.27 33.01
N SER A 647 33.08 -30.06 34.00
CA SER A 647 31.74 -30.68 34.04
C SER A 647 30.73 -29.96 34.94
N SER A 648 29.46 -29.91 34.53
CA SER A 648 28.33 -29.47 35.36
C SER A 648 27.63 -30.65 36.05
N LYS A 649 27.42 -30.58 37.38
CA LYS A 649 26.46 -31.41 38.14
C LYS A 649 25.81 -30.71 39.33
N ASP A 650 26.45 -29.74 39.98
CA ASP A 650 25.98 -29.24 41.29
C ASP A 650 24.90 -28.14 41.24
N GLN A 651 24.61 -27.56 40.06
CA GLN A 651 23.64 -26.47 39.94
C GLN A 651 22.17 -26.87 40.20
N PHE A 652 21.82 -28.17 40.16
CA PHE A 652 20.40 -28.58 40.18
C PHE A 652 19.75 -28.55 41.58
N LEU A 653 20.55 -28.59 42.66
CA LEU A 653 20.03 -28.59 44.04
C LEU A 653 19.68 -27.19 44.58
N ILE A 654 20.25 -26.14 44.00
CA ILE A 654 20.08 -24.76 44.49
C ILE A 654 18.72 -24.19 44.06
N TYR A 655 18.29 -24.40 42.81
CA TYR A 655 17.08 -23.79 42.28
C TYR A 655 15.76 -24.36 42.84
N SER A 656 15.74 -25.60 43.32
CA SER A 656 14.52 -26.18 43.94
C SER A 656 14.16 -25.50 45.27
N LEU A 657 15.16 -25.02 46.02
CA LEU A 657 14.95 -24.38 47.32
C LEU A 657 14.30 -22.99 47.19
N TYR A 658 14.71 -22.21 46.19
CA TYR A 658 14.13 -20.89 45.90
C TYR A 658 12.68 -20.97 45.42
N GLY A 659 12.30 -22.00 44.66
CA GLY A 659 10.93 -22.20 44.21
C GLY A 659 9.93 -22.36 45.36
N VAL A 660 10.31 -23.11 46.40
CA VAL A 660 9.48 -23.31 47.60
C VAL A 660 9.35 -22.01 48.41
N LEU A 661 10.46 -21.28 48.60
CA LEU A 661 10.46 -19.99 49.29
C LEU A 661 9.59 -18.94 48.57
N GLY A 662 9.65 -18.89 47.23
CA GLY A 662 8.80 -18.01 46.42
C GLY A 662 7.30 -18.32 46.59
N PHE A 663 6.93 -19.61 46.61
CA PHE A 663 5.53 -20.02 46.78
C PHE A 663 4.98 -19.67 48.18
N VAL A 664 5.76 -19.90 49.24
CA VAL A 664 5.39 -19.52 50.62
C VAL A 664 5.27 -18.00 50.76
N SER A 665 6.19 -17.23 50.16
CA SER A 665 6.13 -15.76 50.13
C SER A 665 4.84 -15.25 49.47
N GLY A 666 4.51 -15.75 48.27
CA GLY A 666 3.29 -15.38 47.55
C GLY A 666 2.01 -15.73 48.31
N PHE A 667 1.98 -16.89 48.99
CA PHE A 667 0.83 -17.31 49.79
C PHE A 667 0.65 -16.43 51.05
N LEU A 668 1.73 -16.04 51.71
CA LEU A 668 1.69 -15.11 52.85
C LEU A 668 1.21 -13.70 52.42
N LEU A 669 1.67 -13.19 51.28
CA LEU A 669 1.19 -11.93 50.71
C LEU A 669 -0.32 -11.97 50.40
N ALA A 670 -0.79 -13.04 49.77
CA ALA A 670 -2.22 -13.25 49.49
C ALA A 670 -3.07 -13.39 50.78
N PHE A 671 -2.51 -13.98 51.85
CA PHE A 671 -3.18 -14.12 53.13
C PHE A 671 -3.25 -12.78 53.90
N MET A 672 -2.17 -12.00 53.90
CA MET A 672 -2.12 -10.66 54.50
C MET A 672 -3.09 -9.70 53.81
N LEU A 673 -3.17 -9.72 52.47
CA LEU A 673 -4.13 -8.91 51.70
C LEU A 673 -5.59 -9.33 51.92
N ARG A 674 -5.86 -10.57 52.34
CA ARG A 674 -7.20 -11.04 52.74
C ARG A 674 -7.59 -10.66 54.18
N LYS A 675 -6.64 -10.32 55.06
CA LYS A 675 -6.92 -10.09 56.48
C LYS A 675 -7.48 -8.70 56.82
N LYS A 676 -7.60 -7.78 55.85
CA LYS A 676 -8.20 -6.44 56.02
C LYS A 676 -9.53 -6.26 55.25
N ARG A 677 -10.62 -6.88 55.74
CA ARG A 677 -12.01 -6.34 55.62
C ARG A 677 -13.04 -7.17 56.43
N LYS A 678 -13.97 -6.45 57.08
CA LYS A 678 -15.13 -6.87 57.94
C LYS A 678 -14.84 -6.95 59.46
N PRO A 679 -15.88 -6.78 60.33
CA PRO A 679 -17.01 -5.82 60.20
C PRO A 679 -17.44 -5.16 61.54
N ALA A 680 -18.13 -4.01 61.47
CA ALA A 680 -19.05 -3.44 62.49
C ALA A 680 -19.61 -2.09 61.99
N ILE A 681 -20.66 -1.48 62.56
CA ILE A 681 -22.05 -1.96 62.77
C ILE A 681 -22.95 -0.71 62.94
N GLU A 682 -24.17 -0.81 62.42
CA GLU A 682 -25.45 -0.14 62.76
C GLU A 682 -25.51 0.59 64.15
N LYS A 683 -26.21 1.73 64.35
CA LYS A 683 -27.68 1.90 64.27
C LYS A 683 -28.17 3.37 64.40
N ASP A 684 -29.37 3.64 63.85
CA ASP A 684 -30.50 4.49 64.34
C ASP A 684 -30.27 5.99 64.71
N GLU A 685 -31.22 6.95 64.62
CA GLU A 685 -32.65 6.98 64.24
C GLU A 685 -33.12 8.44 63.93
N VAL A 686 -34.28 8.62 63.23
CA VAL A 686 -35.27 9.75 63.36
C VAL A 686 -34.80 11.21 63.04
N ALA A 687 -35.55 12.13 62.39
CA ALA A 687 -36.92 12.18 61.86
C ALA A 687 -37.06 13.10 60.61
N LYS A 688 -38.30 13.15 60.07
CA LYS A 688 -39.12 14.28 59.53
C LYS A 688 -38.53 15.71 59.38
N GLU A 689 -39.09 16.64 58.59
CA GLU A 689 -40.50 16.83 58.16
C GLU A 689 -40.62 17.57 56.81
N GLU A 690 -41.86 17.83 56.37
CA GLU A 690 -42.24 18.59 55.16
C GLU A 690 -42.06 20.11 55.35
N VAL A 691 -42.20 20.90 54.27
CA VAL A 691 -42.81 22.25 54.27
C VAL A 691 -42.96 22.76 52.82
N GLU A 692 -44.15 23.24 52.46
CA GLU A 692 -44.47 23.96 51.22
C GLU A 692 -44.12 25.47 51.35
N VAL A 693 -44.44 26.28 50.33
CA VAL A 693 -45.15 27.58 50.43
C VAL A 693 -44.87 28.46 49.20
N ASP A 694 -45.85 28.43 48.31
CA ASP A 694 -46.53 29.55 47.64
C ASP A 694 -45.83 30.60 46.76
N GLU A 695 -46.59 30.93 45.71
CA GLU A 695 -46.51 32.13 44.89
C GLU A 695 -46.69 33.42 45.71
N VAL A 696 -46.19 34.55 45.18
CA VAL A 696 -47.03 35.76 45.05
C VAL A 696 -46.81 36.41 43.68
N ASN A 697 -47.92 36.76 43.02
CA ASN A 697 -47.98 37.48 41.75
C ASN A 697 -47.36 38.89 41.78
N SER A 698 -46.89 39.37 40.63
CA SER A 698 -46.99 40.79 40.28
C SER A 698 -47.18 40.98 38.77
N LYS A 699 -48.23 41.68 38.36
CA LYS A 699 -48.57 41.99 36.96
C LYS A 699 -48.18 43.44 36.64
N GLY A 700 -47.62 43.68 35.45
CA GLY A 700 -47.46 45.00 34.85
C GLY A 700 -47.72 44.94 33.35
N SER A 701 -48.66 45.73 32.84
CA SER A 701 -49.15 45.69 31.45
C SER A 701 -49.13 47.09 30.81
N GLY A 702 -49.01 47.17 29.48
CA GLY A 702 -48.92 48.43 28.70
C GLY A 702 -47.84 48.34 27.60
N ASN A 703 -48.01 47.69 26.44
CA ASN A 703 -49.11 47.64 25.44
C ASN A 703 -49.01 48.76 24.36
N SER A 704 -49.64 48.52 23.19
CA SER A 704 -49.58 49.30 21.92
C SER A 704 -48.20 49.36 21.23
N SER A 705 -47.98 49.17 19.92
CA SER A 705 -48.68 48.76 18.67
C SER A 705 -47.93 49.52 17.54
N GLU A 706 -48.02 49.31 16.22
CA GLU A 706 -48.83 48.51 15.27
C GLU A 706 -47.99 48.51 13.95
N VAL A 707 -47.90 47.50 13.08
CA VAL A 707 -48.79 47.03 11.99
C VAL A 707 -47.98 45.90 11.28
N SER A 708 -48.46 44.66 11.10
CA SER A 708 -49.04 44.04 9.87
C SER A 708 -48.17 44.20 8.57
N ASP A 709 -47.98 43.21 7.68
CA ASP A 709 -48.47 41.83 7.48
C ASP A 709 -47.28 40.94 7.00
N GLY A 710 -47.32 39.61 6.87
CA GLY A 710 -48.41 38.65 7.09
C GLY A 710 -48.79 37.86 5.83
N GLU A 711 -48.15 36.72 5.55
CA GLU A 711 -48.71 35.63 4.73
C GLU A 711 -47.91 34.31 4.88
N ASN A 712 -48.59 33.18 4.77
CA ASN A 712 -48.02 31.82 4.78
C ASN A 712 -48.35 31.13 3.45
N GLU A 713 -47.34 30.61 2.74
CA GLU A 713 -47.44 29.38 1.94
C GLU A 713 -46.15 28.58 2.24
N ASP A 714 -46.19 27.41 2.84
CA ASP A 714 -46.84 26.14 2.45
C ASP A 714 -46.16 25.46 1.25
N TRP A 715 -45.51 24.33 1.54
CA TRP A 715 -45.05 23.34 0.56
C TRP A 715 -44.94 21.96 1.23
N LEU A 716 -46.09 21.40 1.60
CA LEU A 716 -46.23 19.95 1.76
C LEU A 716 -46.64 19.32 0.43
N SER A 717 -45.80 18.44 -0.11
CA SER A 717 -46.17 17.56 -1.22
C SER A 717 -45.52 16.20 -1.03
N ILE A 718 -46.35 15.16 -1.13
CA ILE A 718 -45.99 13.77 -0.81
C ILE A 718 -45.58 13.07 -2.10
N GLU A 719 -44.42 12.41 -2.09
CA GLU A 719 -44.25 11.17 -2.83
C GLU A 719 -43.83 10.05 -1.87
N SER A 720 -44.21 8.83 -2.22
CA SER A 720 -44.16 7.67 -1.34
C SER A 720 -43.39 6.51 -1.97
N GLY A 721 -42.77 5.67 -1.12
CA GLY A 721 -42.46 4.30 -1.53
C GLY A 721 -41.18 4.05 -2.35
N THR A 722 -40.13 4.86 -2.26
CA THR A 722 -38.74 4.38 -2.46
C THR A 722 -37.70 5.34 -1.87
N GLY A 723 -36.52 4.82 -1.50
CA GLY A 723 -35.47 5.57 -0.81
C GLY A 723 -34.65 6.52 -1.70
N ALA A 724 -35.26 7.59 -2.20
CA ALA A 724 -34.58 8.61 -2.99
C ALA A 724 -33.53 9.38 -2.17
N SER A 725 -32.31 9.52 -2.70
CA SER A 725 -31.23 10.27 -2.06
C SER A 725 -31.26 11.74 -2.49
N SER A 726 -31.59 12.63 -1.57
CA SER A 726 -31.63 14.08 -1.83
C SER A 726 -30.21 14.65 -1.99
N LEU A 727 -29.98 15.32 -3.12
CA LEU A 727 -28.85 16.22 -3.36
C LEU A 727 -29.16 17.57 -2.71
N VAL A 728 -28.22 18.10 -1.94
CA VAL A 728 -28.27 19.45 -1.37
C VAL A 728 -27.32 20.32 -2.18
N VAL A 729 -27.90 21.26 -2.94
CA VAL A 729 -27.16 22.33 -3.61
C VAL A 729 -26.74 23.39 -2.58
N LEU A 730 -25.53 23.94 -2.72
CA LEU A 730 -24.97 24.99 -1.87
C LEU A 730 -25.05 26.36 -2.55
N SER A 731 -24.54 27.41 -1.92
CA SER A 731 -24.75 28.82 -2.32
C SER A 731 -23.93 29.24 -3.56
N SER A 732 -24.09 28.53 -4.68
CA SER A 732 -23.39 28.78 -5.95
C SER A 732 -24.35 28.78 -7.15
N PRO A 733 -24.43 29.89 -7.92
CA PRO A 733 -25.32 29.99 -9.08
C PRO A 733 -24.93 29.08 -10.26
N LEU A 734 -23.72 28.50 -10.24
CA LEU A 734 -23.23 27.58 -11.28
C LEU A 734 -24.00 26.24 -11.35
N VAL A 735 -24.77 25.92 -10.31
CA VAL A 735 -25.54 24.67 -10.18
C VAL A 735 -26.94 24.92 -9.59
N GLU A 736 -27.45 26.14 -9.71
CA GLU A 736 -28.77 26.50 -9.20
C GLU A 736 -29.87 25.71 -9.93
N GLY A 737 -30.77 25.07 -9.16
CA GLY A 737 -31.78 24.14 -9.68
C GLY A 737 -31.31 22.69 -9.93
N MET A 738 -30.01 22.38 -9.78
CA MET A 738 -29.46 21.05 -10.06
C MET A 738 -30.11 19.91 -9.24
N THR A 739 -30.59 18.87 -9.93
CA THR A 739 -31.16 17.67 -9.29
C THR A 739 -30.17 16.51 -9.19
N PHE A 740 -30.42 15.59 -8.24
CA PHE A 740 -29.70 14.31 -8.13
C PHE A 740 -29.85 13.43 -9.40
N LYS A 741 -30.98 13.57 -10.10
CA LYS A 741 -31.33 12.80 -11.30
C LYS A 741 -30.47 13.22 -12.49
N GLU A 742 -30.28 14.52 -12.69
CA GLU A 742 -29.37 15.06 -13.71
C GLU A 742 -27.91 14.70 -13.38
N LEU A 743 -27.49 14.82 -12.12
CA LEU A 743 -26.15 14.40 -11.67
C LEU A 743 -25.84 12.93 -11.99
N LEU A 744 -26.85 12.05 -11.92
CA LEU A 744 -26.71 10.61 -12.14
C LEU A 744 -26.79 10.21 -13.62
N TRP A 745 -27.50 10.99 -14.45
CA TRP A 745 -27.68 10.73 -15.89
C TRP A 745 -26.73 11.53 -16.79
N ALA A 746 -26.07 12.55 -16.26
CA ALA A 746 -25.07 13.35 -16.96
C ALA A 746 -23.83 12.51 -17.35
N PRO A 747 -23.24 12.74 -18.54
CA PRO A 747 -22.03 12.04 -19.00
C PRO A 747 -20.87 12.14 -18.00
N ALA A 748 -20.39 10.99 -17.52
CA ALA A 748 -19.47 10.89 -16.38
C ALA A 748 -18.13 10.22 -16.74
N GLU A 749 -17.11 11.04 -17.02
CA GLU A 749 -15.73 10.61 -17.18
C GLU A 749 -15.11 10.25 -15.81
N TRP A 750 -14.57 9.04 -15.65
CA TRP A 750 -13.75 8.75 -14.47
C TRP A 750 -12.38 9.46 -14.57
N VAL A 751 -12.06 10.24 -13.54
CA VAL A 751 -10.82 11.05 -13.43
C VAL A 751 -9.79 10.36 -12.53
N GLY A 752 -10.20 9.88 -11.35
CA GLY A 752 -9.24 9.38 -10.35
C GLY A 752 -9.84 8.53 -9.23
N ARG A 753 -8.98 7.85 -8.47
CA ARG A 753 -9.35 7.10 -7.26
C ARG A 753 -8.23 7.23 -6.23
N GLY A 754 -8.44 8.08 -5.23
CA GLY A 754 -7.56 8.19 -4.07
C GLY A 754 -8.11 7.43 -2.86
N ASN A 755 -7.37 7.47 -1.76
CA ASN A 755 -7.72 6.79 -0.50
C ASN A 755 -9.08 7.24 0.06
N THR A 756 -9.50 8.48 -0.21
CA THR A 756 -10.82 9.02 0.16
C THR A 756 -11.96 8.50 -0.73
N GLY A 757 -11.72 8.14 -1.99
CA GLY A 757 -12.79 7.74 -2.91
C GLY A 757 -12.48 7.97 -4.39
N SER A 758 -13.51 7.83 -5.22
CA SER A 758 -13.42 7.98 -6.68
C SER A 758 -13.90 9.35 -7.12
N LEU A 759 -13.20 9.97 -8.08
CA LEU A 759 -13.51 11.26 -8.67
C LEU A 759 -13.94 11.07 -10.13
N TYR A 760 -15.02 11.77 -10.51
CA TYR A 760 -15.57 11.78 -11.86
C TYR A 760 -15.72 13.23 -12.33
N ARG A 761 -15.43 13.51 -13.59
CA ARG A 761 -15.83 14.73 -14.29
C ARG A 761 -17.20 14.45 -14.90
N VAL A 762 -18.17 15.31 -14.65
CA VAL A 762 -19.55 15.15 -15.08
C VAL A 762 -19.98 16.40 -15.82
N ARG A 763 -20.47 16.25 -17.06
CA ARG A 763 -20.90 17.39 -17.90
C ARG A 763 -22.40 17.62 -17.75
N LEU A 764 -22.77 18.77 -17.20
CA LEU A 764 -24.16 19.11 -16.91
C LEU A 764 -24.91 19.62 -18.14
N VAL A 765 -26.24 19.53 -18.09
CA VAL A 765 -27.13 20.14 -19.08
C VAL A 765 -26.98 21.66 -18.96
N GLY A 766 -26.36 22.27 -19.97
CA GLY A 766 -25.87 23.66 -19.91
C GLY A 766 -24.35 23.81 -20.18
N GLY A 767 -23.59 22.70 -20.21
CA GLY A 767 -22.18 22.69 -20.63
C GLY A 767 -21.16 22.93 -19.51
N VAL A 768 -21.61 23.09 -18.26
CA VAL A 768 -20.74 23.19 -17.08
C VAL A 768 -20.15 21.80 -16.78
N ASP A 769 -18.82 21.71 -16.68
CA ASP A 769 -18.13 20.51 -16.19
C ASP A 769 -17.96 20.60 -14.66
N VAL A 770 -18.44 19.60 -13.92
CA VAL A 770 -18.30 19.50 -12.46
C VAL A 770 -17.51 18.26 -12.04
N ALA A 771 -16.78 18.34 -10.93
CA ALA A 771 -16.00 17.26 -10.36
C ALA A 771 -16.76 16.60 -9.19
N VAL A 772 -17.24 15.38 -9.41
CA VAL A 772 -18.06 14.60 -8.47
C VAL A 772 -17.21 13.55 -7.77
N LYS A 773 -16.98 13.74 -6.47
CA LYS A 773 -16.27 12.82 -5.59
C LYS A 773 -17.27 11.88 -4.91
N ARG A 774 -17.23 10.59 -5.25
CA ARG A 774 -17.92 9.50 -4.53
C ARG A 774 -16.99 8.94 -3.47
N VAL A 775 -17.26 9.26 -2.21
CA VAL A 775 -16.34 9.07 -1.08
C VAL A 775 -16.61 7.73 -0.37
N LYS A 776 -15.56 7.03 0.05
CA LYS A 776 -15.61 5.68 0.64
C LYS A 776 -15.05 5.66 2.06
N ASN A 777 -15.43 4.61 2.83
CA ASN A 777 -14.92 4.31 4.17
C ASN A 777 -14.97 5.52 5.14
N TRP A 778 -16.14 6.16 5.19
CA TRP A 778 -16.31 7.46 5.82
C TRP A 778 -16.47 7.36 7.37
N GLU A 779 -15.47 7.82 8.14
CA GLU A 779 -15.45 7.74 9.62
C GLU A 779 -16.33 8.80 10.36
N ILE A 780 -16.75 9.90 9.70
CA ILE A 780 -17.65 10.94 10.24
C ILE A 780 -19.15 10.55 10.15
N SER A 781 -19.96 11.00 11.12
CA SER A 781 -21.42 10.94 11.05
C SER A 781 -22.01 11.84 9.94
N LYS A 782 -23.26 11.57 9.59
CA LYS A 782 -24.05 12.28 8.57
C LYS A 782 -24.31 13.74 8.97
N GLU A 783 -24.45 14.00 10.27
CA GLU A 783 -24.74 15.29 10.88
C GLU A 783 -23.49 16.18 10.93
N ASP A 784 -22.34 15.62 11.38
CA ASP A 784 -21.07 16.34 11.38
C ASP A 784 -20.56 16.58 9.94
N PHE A 785 -20.83 15.67 8.99
CA PHE A 785 -20.60 15.96 7.56
C PHE A 785 -21.45 17.12 7.04
N LYS A 786 -22.78 17.13 7.28
CA LYS A 786 -23.66 18.23 6.90
C LYS A 786 -23.20 19.57 7.50
N ARG A 787 -22.89 19.60 8.80
CA ARG A 787 -22.38 20.81 9.48
C ARG A 787 -21.10 21.33 8.84
N ARG A 788 -20.15 20.44 8.51
CA ARG A 788 -18.89 20.82 7.83
C ARG A 788 -19.13 21.41 6.46
N MET A 789 -19.98 20.80 5.62
CA MET A 789 -20.24 21.31 4.26
C MET A 789 -20.90 22.69 4.30
N GLN A 790 -21.90 22.88 5.17
CA GLN A 790 -22.53 24.18 5.40
C GLN A 790 -21.53 25.24 5.90
N ARG A 791 -20.61 24.86 6.80
CA ARG A 791 -19.62 25.79 7.35
C ARG A 791 -18.52 26.15 6.35
N ILE A 792 -18.17 25.25 5.43
CA ILE A 792 -17.19 25.50 4.37
C ILE A 792 -17.78 26.41 3.28
N ASP A 793 -19.05 26.25 2.90
CA ASP A 793 -19.72 27.21 1.97
C ASP A 793 -19.79 28.64 2.56
N GLN A 794 -19.79 28.81 3.88
CA GLN A 794 -19.68 30.12 4.53
C GLN A 794 -18.27 30.73 4.53
N VAL A 795 -17.22 29.96 4.25
CA VAL A 795 -15.81 30.38 4.34
C VAL A 795 -15.15 30.28 2.97
N LYS A 796 -15.49 31.24 2.09
CA LYS A 796 -15.01 31.29 0.70
C LYS A 796 -13.66 32.02 0.62
N HIS A 797 -12.72 31.47 -0.14
CA HIS A 797 -11.39 32.03 -0.42
C HIS A 797 -10.99 31.65 -1.86
N PRO A 798 -10.37 32.54 -2.66
CA PRO A 798 -10.11 32.26 -4.09
C PRO A 798 -9.27 30.98 -4.31
N ASN A 799 -8.28 30.74 -3.47
CA ASN A 799 -7.40 29.57 -3.53
C ASN A 799 -7.93 28.35 -2.73
N VAL A 800 -9.23 28.27 -2.46
CA VAL A 800 -9.89 27.11 -1.81
C VAL A 800 -11.13 26.74 -2.62
N LEU A 801 -11.19 25.52 -3.16
CA LEU A 801 -12.23 25.08 -4.08
C LEU A 801 -13.56 24.85 -3.33
N PRO A 802 -14.60 25.68 -3.54
CA PRO A 802 -15.83 25.57 -2.76
C PRO A 802 -16.67 24.36 -3.22
N PRO A 803 -17.29 23.61 -2.29
CA PRO A 803 -18.27 22.60 -2.66
C PRO A 803 -19.52 23.25 -3.26
N LEU A 804 -19.95 22.76 -4.42
CA LEU A 804 -21.13 23.23 -5.17
C LEU A 804 -22.42 22.54 -4.70
N ALA A 805 -22.34 21.24 -4.39
CA ALA A 805 -23.46 20.43 -3.91
C ALA A 805 -22.96 19.17 -3.19
N TYR A 806 -23.76 18.55 -2.33
CA TYR A 806 -23.45 17.28 -1.70
C TYR A 806 -24.67 16.37 -1.56
N CYS A 807 -24.47 15.05 -1.61
CA CYS A 807 -25.50 14.05 -1.32
C CYS A 807 -25.00 13.19 -0.15
N CYS A 808 -25.86 12.92 0.85
CA CYS A 808 -25.49 12.10 2.00
C CYS A 808 -26.63 11.19 2.45
N SER A 809 -26.56 9.93 2.01
CA SER A 809 -27.45 8.82 2.41
C SER A 809 -26.67 7.76 3.19
N GLU A 810 -27.34 6.66 3.55
CA GLU A 810 -26.70 5.52 4.24
C GLU A 810 -25.77 4.72 3.32
N GLN A 811 -26.04 4.70 2.00
CA GLN A 811 -25.29 3.90 1.02
C GLN A 811 -24.37 4.75 0.13
N GLU A 812 -24.76 6.00 -0.17
CA GLU A 812 -24.04 6.90 -1.06
C GLU A 812 -23.73 8.26 -0.45
N ARG A 813 -22.47 8.67 -0.59
CA ARG A 813 -21.95 9.99 -0.18
C ARG A 813 -21.20 10.63 -1.36
N LEU A 814 -21.78 11.67 -1.93
CA LEU A 814 -21.22 12.43 -3.06
C LEU A 814 -20.91 13.86 -2.62
N LEU A 815 -19.86 14.44 -3.19
CA LEU A 815 -19.51 15.84 -3.07
C LEU A 815 -19.15 16.39 -4.45
N VAL A 816 -19.70 17.53 -4.82
CA VAL A 816 -19.59 18.14 -6.15
C VAL A 816 -18.78 19.44 -6.03
N TYR A 817 -17.83 19.63 -6.94
CA TYR A 817 -16.98 20.82 -7.09
C TYR A 817 -17.00 21.30 -8.54
N GLU A 818 -16.48 22.49 -8.84
CA GLU A 818 -16.21 22.90 -10.23
C GLU A 818 -15.02 22.11 -10.81
N PHE A 819 -15.12 21.63 -12.05
CA PHE A 819 -14.03 20.84 -12.66
C PHE A 819 -12.85 21.72 -13.09
N GLN A 820 -11.70 21.51 -12.43
CA GLN A 820 -10.47 22.23 -12.70
C GLN A 820 -9.69 21.58 -13.85
N GLN A 821 -9.60 22.28 -14.99
CA GLN A 821 -9.14 21.72 -16.26
C GLN A 821 -7.63 21.46 -16.30
N ASN A 822 -6.82 22.26 -15.59
CA ASN A 822 -5.37 22.15 -15.56
C ASN A 822 -4.87 21.09 -14.55
N GLY A 823 -5.77 20.22 -14.05
CA GLY A 823 -5.41 19.05 -13.24
C GLY A 823 -4.97 19.41 -11.82
N SER A 824 -3.98 18.69 -11.32
CA SER A 824 -3.45 18.84 -9.96
C SER A 824 -1.97 19.21 -9.96
N LEU A 825 -1.49 19.81 -8.87
CA LEU A 825 -0.07 20.16 -8.71
C LEU A 825 0.86 18.94 -8.81
N PHE A 826 0.41 17.78 -8.33
CA PHE A 826 1.10 16.50 -8.49
C PHE A 826 1.26 16.12 -9.97
N SER A 827 0.19 16.29 -10.75
CA SER A 827 0.20 16.01 -12.19
C SER A 827 1.10 16.98 -12.95
N LEU A 828 1.12 18.26 -12.57
CA LEU A 828 2.02 19.25 -13.15
C LEU A 828 3.50 18.92 -12.87
N LEU A 829 3.82 18.50 -11.64
CA LEU A 829 5.20 18.19 -11.22
C LEU A 829 5.71 16.82 -11.73
N HIS A 830 4.84 15.80 -11.87
CA HIS A 830 5.30 14.41 -12.05
C HIS A 830 4.65 13.65 -13.23
N GLU A 831 3.57 14.16 -13.82
CA GLU A 831 2.83 13.47 -14.92
C GLU A 831 2.86 14.25 -16.25
N SER A 832 3.35 15.50 -16.24
CA SER A 832 3.40 16.38 -17.42
C SER A 832 4.53 16.02 -18.38
N GLN A 833 4.20 15.94 -19.69
CA GLN A 833 5.16 15.92 -20.80
C GLN A 833 5.13 17.22 -21.63
N ASN A 834 4.59 18.32 -21.09
CA ASN A 834 4.53 19.59 -21.81
C ASN A 834 5.92 20.27 -21.83
N ASP A 835 6.35 20.77 -22.99
CA ASP A 835 7.64 21.45 -23.20
C ASP A 835 7.80 22.83 -22.50
N GLN A 836 6.93 23.18 -21.54
CA GLN A 836 7.07 24.40 -20.74
C GLN A 836 7.55 24.06 -19.32
N PRO A 837 8.72 24.55 -18.88
CA PRO A 837 9.23 24.30 -17.55
C PRO A 837 8.38 25.03 -16.50
N PHE A 838 7.98 24.30 -15.44
CA PHE A 838 7.36 24.90 -14.27
C PHE A 838 8.44 25.61 -13.45
N ASN A 839 8.65 26.89 -13.71
CA ASN A 839 9.79 27.68 -13.24
C ASN A 839 9.73 28.08 -11.76
N TRP A 840 10.87 28.56 -11.24
CA TRP A 840 11.04 28.94 -9.84
C TRP A 840 9.98 29.94 -9.35
N GLY A 841 9.80 31.07 -10.04
CA GLY A 841 8.81 32.09 -9.69
C GLY A 841 7.38 31.55 -9.63
N SER A 842 7.01 30.63 -10.53
CA SER A 842 5.70 29.96 -10.49
C SER A 842 5.58 29.02 -9.28
N ARG A 843 6.62 28.25 -8.95
CA ARG A 843 6.63 27.36 -7.77
C ARG A 843 6.54 28.14 -6.46
N LEU A 844 7.28 29.24 -6.33
CA LEU A 844 7.27 30.13 -5.18
C LEU A 844 5.92 30.85 -5.02
N SER A 845 5.32 31.31 -6.12
CA SER A 845 3.97 31.88 -6.17
C SER A 845 2.89 30.87 -5.75
N VAL A 846 2.99 29.62 -6.20
CA VAL A 846 2.11 28.52 -5.79
C VAL A 846 2.25 28.23 -4.29
N ALA A 847 3.47 28.14 -3.77
CA ALA A 847 3.72 27.94 -2.34
C ALA A 847 3.11 29.06 -1.48
N ALA A 848 3.31 30.33 -1.86
CA ALA A 848 2.78 31.48 -1.16
C ALA A 848 1.24 31.43 -1.06
N LYS A 849 0.55 31.23 -2.19
CA LYS A 849 -0.92 31.25 -2.26
C LYS A 849 -1.57 30.08 -1.52
N ILE A 850 -0.95 28.90 -1.50
CA ILE A 850 -1.40 27.77 -0.67
C ILE A 850 -1.24 28.10 0.83
N ALA A 851 -0.12 28.70 1.23
CA ALA A 851 0.13 29.06 2.63
C ALA A 851 -0.88 30.12 3.13
N GLU A 852 -1.18 31.14 2.32
CA GLU A 852 -2.16 32.18 2.65
C GLU A 852 -3.59 31.61 2.73
N ALA A 853 -3.97 30.74 1.79
CA ALA A 853 -5.27 30.05 1.80
C ALA A 853 -5.46 29.15 3.03
N LEU A 854 -4.41 28.42 3.43
CA LEU A 854 -4.42 27.64 4.65
C LEU A 854 -4.47 28.52 5.91
N ALA A 855 -3.79 29.68 5.91
CA ALA A 855 -3.86 30.62 7.03
C ALA A 855 -5.28 31.17 7.24
N PHE A 856 -5.91 31.66 6.17
CA PHE A 856 -7.29 32.15 6.21
C PHE A 856 -8.29 31.06 6.66
N THR A 857 -8.18 29.85 6.13
CA THR A 857 -9.09 28.74 6.50
C THR A 857 -8.82 28.20 7.90
N HIS A 858 -7.55 28.10 8.32
CA HIS A 858 -7.20 27.70 9.69
C HIS A 858 -7.75 28.68 10.72
N GLU A 859 -7.64 29.99 10.50
CA GLU A 859 -8.24 31.02 11.37
C GLU A 859 -9.77 30.93 11.37
N SER A 860 -10.39 30.94 10.19
CA SER A 860 -11.85 30.99 10.03
C SER A 860 -12.58 29.75 10.56
N LEU A 861 -11.93 28.58 10.51
CA LEU A 861 -12.50 27.28 10.89
C LEU A 861 -11.91 26.69 12.18
N GLN A 862 -11.02 27.40 12.88
CA GLN A 862 -10.37 26.88 14.10
C GLN A 862 -11.40 26.50 15.18
N LYS A 863 -12.39 27.37 15.37
CA LYS A 863 -13.45 27.24 16.38
C LYS A 863 -14.41 26.08 16.07
N ASP A 864 -14.60 25.78 14.79
CA ASP A 864 -15.41 24.68 14.30
C ASP A 864 -14.65 23.32 14.33
N GLY A 865 -13.34 23.35 14.54
CA GLY A 865 -12.45 22.19 14.55
C GLY A 865 -12.16 21.58 13.17
N ILE A 866 -12.40 22.33 12.09
CA ILE A 866 -12.33 21.82 10.71
C ILE A 866 -10.97 22.14 10.08
N ALA A 867 -10.00 21.25 10.32
CA ALA A 867 -8.76 21.19 9.55
C ALA A 867 -8.98 20.51 8.18
N HIS A 868 -8.04 20.63 7.25
CA HIS A 868 -8.08 19.92 5.97
C HIS A 868 -7.88 18.40 6.17
N GLY A 869 -6.91 18.02 7.01
CA GLY A 869 -6.65 16.66 7.50
C GLY A 869 -5.95 15.70 6.53
N ASN A 870 -5.92 16.01 5.23
CA ASN A 870 -5.33 15.15 4.20
C ASN A 870 -4.55 15.93 3.13
N LEU A 871 -3.79 16.95 3.54
CA LEU A 871 -3.13 17.87 2.60
C LEU A 871 -1.95 17.20 1.88
N LYS A 872 -1.93 17.31 0.55
CA LYS A 872 -0.92 16.78 -0.39
C LYS A 872 -1.08 17.46 -1.76
N SER A 873 -0.06 17.44 -2.61
CA SER A 873 -0.07 18.07 -3.94
C SER A 873 -1.20 17.61 -4.84
N SER A 874 -1.54 16.32 -4.82
CA SER A 874 -2.70 15.75 -5.55
C SER A 874 -4.08 16.08 -4.93
N ASN A 875 -4.13 17.00 -3.96
CA ASN A 875 -5.35 17.69 -3.51
C ASN A 875 -5.30 19.22 -3.81
N ILE A 876 -4.18 19.74 -4.32
CA ILE A 876 -4.08 21.09 -4.87
C ILE A 876 -4.44 21.00 -6.35
N MET A 877 -5.59 21.56 -6.72
CA MET A 877 -6.02 21.66 -8.11
C MET A 877 -5.48 22.94 -8.74
N LEU A 878 -5.31 22.96 -10.06
CA LEU A 878 -4.91 24.16 -10.80
C LEU A 878 -6.11 24.68 -11.59
N ASN A 879 -6.51 25.92 -11.33
CA ASN A 879 -7.62 26.54 -12.04
C ASN A 879 -7.22 26.91 -13.49
N LYS A 880 -8.18 27.43 -14.27
CA LYS A 880 -7.97 27.86 -15.67
C LYS A 880 -6.83 28.88 -15.86
N ASP A 881 -6.54 29.68 -14.84
CA ASP A 881 -5.53 30.74 -14.80
C ASP A 881 -4.18 30.24 -14.20
N MET A 882 -4.04 28.92 -14.04
CA MET A 882 -2.92 28.21 -13.37
C MET A 882 -2.77 28.50 -11.86
N GLU A 883 -3.78 29.09 -11.23
CA GLU A 883 -3.78 29.38 -9.79
C GLU A 883 -4.10 28.13 -8.95
N PRO A 884 -3.42 27.92 -7.79
CA PRO A 884 -3.67 26.76 -6.95
C PRO A 884 -4.95 26.92 -6.13
N CYS A 885 -5.79 25.90 -6.13
CA CYS A 885 -7.03 25.80 -5.34
C CYS A 885 -7.02 24.53 -4.48
N ILE A 886 -7.07 24.69 -3.16
CA ILE A 886 -7.12 23.56 -2.20
C ILE A 886 -8.47 22.86 -2.30
N SER A 887 -8.49 21.55 -2.59
CA SER A 887 -9.69 20.72 -2.75
C SER A 887 -9.81 19.62 -1.69
N GLU A 888 -10.99 19.01 -1.55
CA GLU A 888 -11.26 17.97 -0.52
C GLU A 888 -11.04 18.44 0.94
N TYR A 889 -11.26 19.73 1.22
CA TYR A 889 -11.16 20.30 2.57
C TYR A 889 -12.20 19.69 3.53
N GLY A 890 -11.76 19.30 4.74
CA GLY A 890 -12.63 18.92 5.87
C GLY A 890 -13.21 17.51 5.83
N LEU A 891 -12.90 16.69 4.83
CA LEU A 891 -13.55 15.38 4.61
C LEU A 891 -13.06 14.25 5.55
N LYS A 892 -11.98 14.47 6.30
CA LYS A 892 -11.38 13.47 7.21
C LYS A 892 -11.94 13.57 8.62
N ALA A 893 -12.12 12.43 9.28
CA ALA A 893 -12.65 12.39 10.64
C ALA A 893 -11.62 12.78 11.69
N VAL A 894 -12.12 13.37 12.79
CA VAL A 894 -11.37 13.59 14.02
C VAL A 894 -11.72 12.45 14.97
N LYS A 895 -10.72 11.72 15.47
CA LYS A 895 -10.93 10.59 16.38
C LYS A 895 -11.21 11.08 17.79
N ASN A 896 -12.45 11.53 18.01
CA ASN A 896 -12.98 11.93 19.30
C ASN A 896 -13.08 10.72 20.25
N HIS A 897 -12.00 10.40 20.95
CA HIS A 897 -12.11 9.73 22.23
C HIS A 897 -12.88 10.64 23.18
N GLN A 898 -13.97 10.14 23.76
CA GLN A 898 -14.88 10.96 24.57
C GLN A 898 -14.15 11.56 25.77
N ASN A 899 -14.32 12.87 25.96
CA ASN A 899 -13.69 13.72 26.97
C ASN A 899 -12.16 13.94 26.84
N GLN A 900 -11.69 14.73 25.87
CA GLN A 900 -10.52 15.61 26.10
C GLN A 900 -10.36 16.81 25.13
N SER A 901 -10.24 18.00 25.76
CA SER A 901 -9.54 19.26 25.42
C SER A 901 -9.23 19.70 23.97
N ILE A 902 -9.09 21.03 23.84
CA ILE A 902 -8.61 21.82 22.69
C ILE A 902 -7.34 21.24 22.03
N ILE A 903 -6.50 20.54 22.80
CA ILE A 903 -5.24 19.89 22.37
C ILE A 903 -5.48 18.86 21.24
N SER A 904 -6.66 18.23 21.21
CA SER A 904 -7.02 17.30 20.13
C SER A 904 -7.27 18.00 18.79
N GLN A 905 -7.77 19.24 18.82
CA GLN A 905 -8.06 20.03 17.61
C GLN A 905 -6.79 20.63 17.01
N THR A 906 -5.90 21.19 17.85
CA THR A 906 -4.62 21.77 17.38
C THR A 906 -3.76 20.78 16.61
N ASN A 907 -3.73 19.51 17.03
CA ASN A 907 -2.97 18.46 16.34
C ASN A 907 -3.38 18.24 14.87
N ASN A 908 -4.65 18.47 14.50
CA ASN A 908 -5.10 18.32 13.12
C ASN A 908 -4.62 19.47 12.23
N PHE A 909 -4.72 20.72 12.70
CA PHE A 909 -4.16 21.87 11.99
C PHE A 909 -2.62 21.77 11.88
N LYS A 910 -1.94 21.21 12.88
CA LYS A 910 -0.50 20.87 12.80
C LYS A 910 -0.19 19.71 11.85
N SER A 911 -1.18 18.88 11.46
CA SER A 911 -1.03 17.88 10.40
C SER A 911 -1.12 18.51 9.00
N ASP A 912 -1.89 19.57 8.83
CA ASP A 912 -1.94 20.31 7.57
C ASP A 912 -0.62 21.05 7.31
N VAL A 913 -0.06 21.71 8.34
CA VAL A 913 1.28 22.33 8.26
C VAL A 913 2.33 21.31 7.80
N TYR A 914 2.26 20.07 8.31
CA TYR A 914 3.18 19.01 7.91
C TYR A 914 2.98 18.57 6.44
N GLY A 915 1.74 18.35 6.01
CA GLY A 915 1.43 18.05 4.61
C GLY A 915 1.83 19.17 3.66
N PHE A 916 1.75 20.42 4.09
CA PHE A 916 2.25 21.56 3.33
C PHE A 916 3.78 21.57 3.25
N GLY A 917 4.48 21.20 4.32
CA GLY A 917 5.93 20.99 4.31
C GLY A 917 6.39 19.94 3.29
N VAL A 918 5.59 18.88 3.05
CA VAL A 918 5.85 17.90 1.98
C VAL A 918 5.68 18.53 0.60
N ILE A 919 4.61 19.31 0.38
CA ILE A 919 4.37 20.01 -0.90
C ILE A 919 5.53 20.97 -1.25
N ILE A 920 6.11 21.66 -0.26
CA ILE A 920 7.29 22.52 -0.50
C ILE A 920 8.51 21.68 -0.95
N LEU A 921 8.73 20.48 -0.41
CA LEU A 921 9.79 19.60 -0.90
C LEU A 921 9.52 19.07 -2.31
N GLU A 922 8.28 18.70 -2.63
CA GLU A 922 7.89 18.27 -4.00
C GLU A 922 8.10 19.40 -5.01
N LEU A 923 7.80 20.67 -4.63
CA LEU A 923 8.09 21.85 -5.44
C LEU A 923 9.61 22.08 -5.62
N LEU A 924 10.42 21.90 -4.58
CA LEU A 924 11.87 22.12 -4.65
C LEU A 924 12.60 21.01 -5.41
N ALA A 925 12.19 19.75 -5.28
CA ALA A 925 12.89 18.58 -5.82
C ALA A 925 12.32 18.04 -7.14
N GLY A 926 11.12 18.47 -7.56
CA GLY A 926 10.46 18.04 -8.81
C GLY A 926 9.96 16.59 -8.83
N ASN A 927 10.21 15.80 -7.78
CA ASN A 927 9.99 14.36 -7.73
C ASN A 927 9.04 13.94 -6.58
N GLU A 928 8.36 12.80 -6.73
CA GLU A 928 7.38 12.31 -5.75
C GLU A 928 8.04 11.92 -4.41
N VAL A 929 7.57 12.53 -3.32
CA VAL A 929 8.00 12.20 -1.95
C VAL A 929 7.31 10.93 -1.44
N ARG A 930 8.00 9.78 -1.55
CA ARG A 930 7.49 8.48 -1.08
C ARG A 930 7.81 8.21 0.39
N ASN A 931 6.83 7.65 1.11
CA ASN A 931 6.80 7.27 2.53
C ASN A 931 6.95 8.40 3.57
N ASP A 932 5.92 8.54 4.41
CA ASP A 932 5.85 9.08 5.79
C ASP A 932 6.52 10.42 6.18
N GLY A 933 7.35 11.02 5.34
CA GLY A 933 8.04 12.30 5.54
C GLY A 933 9.09 12.32 6.67
N PHE A 934 9.03 11.40 7.64
CA PHE A 934 9.96 11.31 8.77
C PHE A 934 11.38 10.90 8.32
N ASP A 935 11.45 10.03 7.32
CA ASP A 935 12.70 9.58 6.69
C ASP A 935 13.25 10.70 5.80
N LEU A 936 12.45 11.23 4.87
CA LEU A 936 12.88 12.29 3.95
C LEU A 936 13.30 13.58 4.69
N ALA A 937 12.55 14.01 5.70
CA ALA A 937 12.93 15.17 6.50
C ALA A 937 14.22 14.93 7.31
N SER A 938 14.69 13.69 7.45
CA SER A 938 15.99 13.35 8.04
C SER A 938 17.08 13.28 6.98
N TRP A 939 16.80 12.72 5.80
CA TRP A 939 17.69 12.75 4.62
C TRP A 939 17.98 14.19 4.16
N VAL A 940 16.97 15.03 3.93
CA VAL A 940 17.16 16.45 3.55
C VAL A 940 18.00 17.20 4.59
N ARG A 941 17.82 16.92 5.89
CA ARG A 941 18.66 17.53 6.94
C ARG A 941 20.12 17.07 6.89
N SER A 942 20.38 15.84 6.43
CA SER A 942 21.73 15.32 6.20
C SER A 942 22.36 16.03 4.98
N VAL A 943 21.69 16.04 3.82
CA VAL A 943 22.20 16.67 2.58
C VAL A 943 22.43 18.18 2.74
N VAL A 944 21.52 18.89 3.43
CA VAL A 944 21.71 20.33 3.76
C VAL A 944 22.84 20.56 4.75
N SER A 945 23.19 19.58 5.59
CA SER A 945 24.33 19.68 6.53
C SER A 945 25.68 19.29 5.92
N GLU A 946 25.69 18.69 4.71
CA GLU A 946 26.90 18.27 3.99
C GLU A 946 27.29 19.25 2.85
N GLU A 947 26.64 20.43 2.78
CA GLU A 947 26.81 21.43 1.70
C GLU A 947 26.45 20.90 0.28
N LEU A 948 25.70 19.80 0.19
CA LEU A 948 25.26 19.15 -1.05
C LEU A 948 23.86 19.60 -1.51
N THR A 949 23.51 20.87 -1.27
CA THR A 949 22.18 21.46 -1.56
C THR A 949 21.72 21.25 -3.01
N VAL A 950 22.65 21.29 -3.96
CA VAL A 950 22.42 21.07 -5.40
C VAL A 950 21.84 19.67 -5.71
N GLU A 951 22.02 18.66 -4.85
CA GLU A 951 21.43 17.33 -5.04
C GLU A 951 19.96 17.23 -4.57
N VAL A 952 19.47 18.22 -3.81
CA VAL A 952 18.07 18.28 -3.36
C VAL A 952 17.18 18.99 -4.39
N PHE A 953 17.73 19.96 -5.12
CA PHE A 953 16.96 20.83 -6.01
C PHE A 953 16.71 20.20 -7.38
N ASP A 954 15.53 20.47 -7.92
CA ASP A 954 15.18 20.14 -9.30
C ASP A 954 16.18 20.77 -10.26
N ARG A 955 16.87 19.92 -11.02
CA ARG A 955 17.89 20.30 -11.99
C ARG A 955 17.39 21.31 -13.02
N ALA A 956 16.07 21.36 -13.30
CA ALA A 956 15.50 22.39 -14.16
C ALA A 956 15.64 23.80 -13.55
N LEU A 957 15.41 23.96 -12.25
CA LEU A 957 15.54 25.25 -11.54
C LEU A 957 16.99 25.72 -11.47
N VAL A 958 17.91 24.79 -11.22
CA VAL A 958 19.37 25.06 -11.20
C VAL A 958 19.88 25.45 -12.58
N LEU A 959 19.35 24.86 -13.66
CA LEU A 959 19.69 25.21 -15.05
C LEU A 959 19.02 26.50 -15.54
N GLU A 960 17.89 26.90 -14.95
CA GLU A 960 17.22 28.17 -15.21
C GLU A 960 17.94 29.36 -14.54
N GLY A 961 18.80 29.10 -13.56
CA GLY A 961 19.53 30.12 -12.80
C GLY A 961 18.76 30.65 -11.58
N ALA A 962 17.79 29.90 -11.06
CA ALA A 962 17.05 30.24 -9.86
C ALA A 962 17.98 30.48 -8.66
N SER A 963 17.67 31.48 -7.83
CA SER A 963 18.52 31.87 -6.70
C SER A 963 18.63 30.75 -5.66
N GLU A 964 19.82 30.16 -5.53
CA GLU A 964 20.07 29.07 -4.57
C GLU A 964 19.80 29.52 -3.13
N GLU A 965 20.10 30.78 -2.78
CA GLU A 965 19.77 31.36 -1.47
C GLU A 965 18.26 31.31 -1.19
N ARG A 966 17.42 31.70 -2.17
CA ARG A 966 15.96 31.73 -2.04
C ARG A 966 15.38 30.32 -2.01
N MET A 967 15.95 29.38 -2.79
CA MET A 967 15.60 27.95 -2.74
C MET A 967 15.97 27.31 -1.38
N VAL A 968 17.16 27.60 -0.84
CA VAL A 968 17.59 27.16 0.49
C VAL A 968 16.75 27.80 1.60
N ASN A 969 16.36 29.07 1.48
CA ASN A 969 15.45 29.71 2.43
C ASN A 969 14.05 29.06 2.42
N LEU A 970 13.52 28.68 1.25
CA LEU A 970 12.26 27.94 1.15
C LEU A 970 12.40 26.50 1.70
N LEU A 971 13.55 25.86 1.49
CA LEU A 971 13.89 24.54 2.07
C LEU A 971 13.91 24.59 3.61
N HIS A 972 14.47 25.66 4.20
CA HIS A 972 14.40 25.89 5.64
C HIS A 972 12.96 26.10 6.16
N VAL A 973 12.05 26.66 5.36
CA VAL A 973 10.62 26.72 5.71
C VAL A 973 9.98 25.34 5.67
N ALA A 974 10.28 24.52 4.64
CA ALA A 974 9.81 23.12 4.57
C ALA A 974 10.24 22.30 5.78
N LEU A 975 11.52 22.38 6.17
CA LEU A 975 12.07 21.64 7.32
C LEU A 975 11.44 22.06 8.65
N LYS A 976 11.09 23.34 8.84
CA LYS A 976 10.32 23.80 10.02
C LYS A 976 8.91 23.18 10.04
N CYS A 977 8.26 23.09 8.89
CA CYS A 977 6.92 22.50 8.74
C CYS A 977 6.92 20.98 8.96
N LEU A 978 7.99 20.30 8.55
CA LEU A 978 8.19 18.85 8.65
C LEU A 978 8.67 18.35 10.02
N SER A 979 8.70 19.21 11.04
CA SER A 979 9.13 18.81 12.39
C SER A 979 8.37 17.58 12.90
N PRO A 980 9.04 16.58 13.50
CA PRO A 980 8.38 15.39 14.04
C PRO A 980 7.51 15.70 15.28
N PHE A 981 7.70 16.86 15.90
CA PHE A 981 6.92 17.33 17.06
C PHE A 981 5.85 18.34 16.60
N PRO A 982 4.54 18.05 16.69
CA PRO A 982 3.48 18.94 16.19
C PRO A 982 3.53 20.36 16.77
N ASP A 983 3.86 20.52 18.05
CA ASP A 983 3.93 21.82 18.72
C ASP A 983 5.12 22.68 18.23
N ALA A 984 6.20 22.03 17.78
CA ALA A 984 7.39 22.72 17.25
C ALA A 984 7.28 23.08 15.77
N ARG A 985 6.26 22.59 15.05
CA ARG A 985 5.90 23.14 13.73
C ARG A 985 5.41 24.58 13.93
N PRO A 986 5.65 25.52 13.01
CA PRO A 986 5.08 26.88 13.07
C PRO A 986 3.53 26.87 13.04
N ARG A 987 2.90 28.03 13.25
CA ARG A 987 1.52 28.27 12.76
C ARG A 987 1.58 28.65 11.28
N ILE A 988 0.56 28.30 10.51
CA ILE A 988 0.59 28.41 9.05
C ILE A 988 0.61 29.88 8.54
N ASP A 989 0.12 30.83 9.33
CA ASP A 989 0.26 32.28 9.07
C ASP A 989 1.71 32.76 9.21
N GLN A 990 2.46 32.19 10.16
CA GLN A 990 3.91 32.41 10.26
C GLN A 990 4.65 31.82 9.05
N VAL A 991 4.20 30.66 8.54
CA VAL A 991 4.75 30.05 7.31
C VAL A 991 4.46 30.93 6.09
N ALA A 992 3.21 31.38 5.92
CA ALA A 992 2.83 32.29 4.85
C ALA A 992 3.67 33.57 4.88
N THR A 993 3.94 34.11 6.07
CA THR A 993 4.81 35.28 6.26
C THR A 993 6.27 35.01 5.88
N MET A 994 6.82 33.84 6.22
CA MET A 994 8.18 33.45 5.80
C MET A 994 8.29 33.28 4.27
N ILE A 995 7.31 32.64 3.63
CA ILE A 995 7.31 32.46 2.17
C ILE A 995 7.11 33.79 1.45
N ARG A 996 6.31 34.71 2.02
CA ARG A 996 6.12 36.05 1.45
C ARG A 996 7.42 36.86 1.46
N SER A 997 8.22 36.83 2.53
CA SER A 997 9.55 37.49 2.56
C SER A 997 10.42 37.03 1.39
N ILE A 998 10.57 35.71 1.21
CA ILE A 998 11.37 35.11 0.13
C ILE A 998 10.87 35.57 -1.25
N LYS A 999 9.55 35.72 -1.42
CA LYS A 999 8.94 36.18 -2.68
C LYS A 999 9.06 37.69 -2.90
N GLU A 1000 8.98 38.50 -1.84
CA GLU A 1000 9.21 39.95 -1.90
C GLU A 1000 10.68 40.25 -2.24
N GLU A 1001 11.62 39.51 -1.64
CA GLU A 1001 13.06 39.54 -1.97
C GLU A 1001 13.32 39.17 -3.44
N GLU A 1002 12.73 38.08 -3.95
CA GLU A 1002 12.84 37.66 -5.36
C GLU A 1002 12.32 38.74 -6.33
N GLU A 1003 11.12 39.30 -6.06
CA GLU A 1003 10.54 40.34 -6.91
C GLU A 1003 11.36 41.65 -6.87
N GLU A 1004 12.05 41.98 -5.77
CA GLU A 1004 13.00 43.10 -5.75
C GLU A 1004 14.25 42.82 -6.60
N GLU A 1005 14.79 41.60 -6.55
CA GLU A 1005 15.98 41.18 -7.31
C GLU A 1005 15.71 41.21 -8.84
N ASP A 1006 14.57 40.68 -9.29
CA ASP A 1006 14.08 40.79 -10.68
C ASP A 1006 13.98 42.25 -11.14
N ARG A 1007 13.46 43.13 -10.27
CA ARG A 1007 13.32 44.57 -10.58
C ARG A 1007 14.68 45.25 -10.73
N PHE A 1008 15.68 44.91 -9.91
CA PHE A 1008 17.03 45.46 -10.08
C PHE A 1008 17.70 44.97 -11.37
N ILE A 1009 17.53 43.70 -11.74
CA ILE A 1009 18.07 43.14 -13.00
C ILE A 1009 17.43 43.81 -14.23
N SER A 1010 16.14 44.21 -14.15
CA SER A 1010 15.42 44.86 -15.26
C SER A 1010 15.85 46.30 -15.60
N PHE A 1011 16.82 46.88 -14.88
CA PHE A 1011 17.15 48.31 -14.94
C PHE A 1011 18.54 48.69 -15.52
N ASP A 1012 19.33 47.72 -15.99
CA ASP A 1012 20.62 47.98 -16.69
C ASP A 1012 20.38 48.00 -18.23
N PRO A 1013 20.67 49.11 -18.95
CA PRO A 1013 20.13 49.38 -20.31
C PRO A 1013 21.03 49.03 -21.51
#